data_AF-A0AAC8TFF3-F1
#
_entry.id   AF-A0AAC8TFF3-F1
#
_cell.length_a   1.000
_cell.length_b   1.000
_cell.length_c   1.000
_cell.angle_alpha   90.00
_cell.angle_beta   90.00
_cell.angle_gamma   90.00
#
_symmetry.space_group_name_H-M   'P 1'
#
loop_
_entity.id
_entity.type
_entity.pdbx_description
1 polymer ?
#
loop_
_entity_poly.entity_id
_entity_poly.type
_entity_poly.pdbx_seq_one_letter_code
_entity_poly.pdbx_strand_id
1 'polypeptide(L)'
;MSSTSTIQAGQAVAQTARPHGQGRWNQRLGGWILSRLDVFLSKPLRRAAPEEVVRCRLLVCIALGLMLLDMVLLLSLPVSPQPLMHATIGLFSLSMNTAALVLLRRRSSHELSALIVCSTIAATFVFTCITSTRPFSASHAASMLLPAMSVYLMGARLGFILTVPVALFVGLIHPVHFLARSSEPIHAGNLWIVDVCAAICMMVIWAVSWLHTAARNQAHAAREQALRTVRESERKLHSLIEHTDDQACSVDVEGRLIIANSAMRRAYRERYGFEPVPGEPFLARAPPEHQQGFQQLLAKALSGQGVRHEDTFVRGDRTQVTDISYNPVFGEDGRPLGVNLFGRDITERKESELKLSEMHRSLLDVSRHAGMAEVATGLLHNVGNTLNSVNVSANLVTERLRGLRVSGLVRSAELLREHSEDLCTFLATDPRGRQLPAYLIALADQLTEEQQALLDEQRTLTEGLEHVKSIVSMQQEHARFAGMVELMSVTRLIDDALRLQSVSFSRHGIEVHREYTDVPPILLDRHKLLQIILNLLSNARHAVIDSGRPDKRITIRVAPAPEDRLRIQVSDNGLGIPAENLGRLFSQGFTTRKNGHGFGLHISALSAIEMAGSLTCESEGEGRGATFTVELPMQSEDPRL
;
A
#
# COMPACT_ATOMS: atom_id res chain seq x y z
N MET A 1 -31.03 30.07 8.47
CA MET A 1 -30.47 31.32 9.04
C MET A 1 -29.28 30.93 9.90
N SER A 2 -28.26 31.80 9.97
CA SER A 2 -26.94 31.67 10.63
C SER A 2 -25.91 30.69 10.03
N SER A 3 -25.22 31.11 8.97
CA SER A 3 -23.97 30.50 8.49
C SER A 3 -23.05 31.56 7.87
N THR A 4 -22.75 32.59 8.66
CA THR A 4 -21.88 33.72 8.26
C THR A 4 -20.62 33.88 9.13
N SER A 5 -20.36 33.00 10.10
CA SER A 5 -19.30 33.23 11.10
C SER A 5 -17.93 32.63 10.79
N THR A 6 -17.80 31.63 9.90
CA THR A 6 -16.52 30.91 9.72
C THR A 6 -15.61 31.45 8.61
N ILE A 7 -16.08 32.41 7.80
CA ILE A 7 -15.23 33.11 6.81
C ILE A 7 -14.40 34.23 7.47
N GLN A 8 -14.66 34.59 8.74
CA GLN A 8 -13.99 35.69 9.42
C GLN A 8 -12.62 35.36 10.05
N ALA A 9 -12.28 34.09 10.29
CA ALA A 9 -11.03 33.75 10.98
C ALA A 9 -9.79 33.79 10.06
N GLY A 10 -9.93 33.37 8.79
CA GLY A 10 -8.86 33.44 7.78
C GLY A 10 -8.56 34.86 7.27
N GLN A 11 -9.40 35.84 7.60
CA GLN A 11 -9.18 37.26 7.29
C GLN A 11 -8.46 38.03 8.41
N ALA A 12 -8.28 37.44 9.59
CA ALA A 12 -7.72 38.13 10.75
C ALA A 12 -6.18 38.20 10.78
N VAL A 13 -5.47 37.33 10.07
CA VAL A 13 -3.98 37.26 10.13
C VAL A 13 -3.30 38.11 9.02
N ALA A 14 -4.05 38.62 8.04
CA ALA A 14 -3.51 39.55 7.02
C ALA A 14 -3.73 41.04 7.35
N GLN A 15 -4.23 41.39 8.55
CA GLN A 15 -4.59 42.77 8.93
C GLN A 15 -3.70 43.39 10.02
N THR A 16 -2.39 43.11 10.03
CA THR A 16 -1.43 43.77 10.94
C THR A 16 -0.36 44.60 10.22
N ALA A 17 -0.69 45.16 9.05
CA ALA A 17 -0.03 46.36 8.54
C ALA A 17 -0.99 47.55 8.68
N ARG A 18 -1.07 48.14 9.88
CA ARG A 18 -1.78 49.41 10.10
C ARG A 18 -1.03 50.53 9.36
N PRO A 19 -1.61 51.20 8.35
CA PRO A 19 -1.00 52.42 7.83
C PRO A 19 -1.12 53.50 8.91
N HIS A 20 0.01 54.07 9.31
CA HIS A 20 0.11 55.19 10.23
C HIS A 20 -0.84 56.35 9.85
N GLY A 21 -1.24 57.13 10.86
CA GLY A 21 -2.31 58.14 10.94
C GLY A 21 -2.67 59.06 9.74
N GLN A 22 -1.88 59.13 8.68
CA GLN A 22 -2.20 59.90 7.45
C GLN A 22 -3.23 59.21 6.53
N GLY A 23 -3.33 57.87 6.54
CA GLY A 23 -4.21 57.13 5.62
C GLY A 23 -5.72 57.28 5.88
N ARG A 24 -6.13 57.51 7.13
CA ARG A 24 -7.55 57.67 7.51
C ARG A 24 -8.17 58.98 7.02
N TRP A 25 -7.40 60.07 7.02
CA TRP A 25 -7.83 61.35 6.47
C TRP A 25 -7.94 61.30 4.94
N ASN A 26 -6.95 60.71 4.25
CA ASN A 26 -7.00 60.54 2.80
C ASN A 26 -8.12 59.59 2.34
N GLN A 27 -8.41 58.52 3.08
CA GLN A 27 -9.53 57.63 2.75
C GLN A 27 -10.91 58.26 3.01
N ARG A 28 -11.08 59.03 4.10
CA ARG A 28 -12.34 59.72 4.40
C ARG A 28 -12.60 60.90 3.48
N LEU A 29 -11.59 61.75 3.26
CA LEU A 29 -11.68 62.90 2.37
C LEU A 29 -11.81 62.43 0.91
N GLY A 30 -10.99 61.45 0.50
CA GLY A 30 -11.06 60.84 -0.83
C GLY A 30 -12.41 60.16 -1.08
N GLY A 31 -12.91 59.36 -0.13
CA GLY A 31 -14.23 58.73 -0.23
C GLY A 31 -15.37 59.75 -0.33
N TRP A 32 -15.30 60.84 0.44
CA TRP A 32 -16.28 61.92 0.39
C TRP A 32 -16.27 62.65 -0.97
N ILE A 33 -15.11 63.05 -1.48
CA ILE A 33 -14.97 63.70 -2.79
C ILE A 33 -15.46 62.77 -3.91
N LEU A 34 -15.02 61.51 -3.92
CA LEU A 34 -15.41 60.54 -4.94
C LEU A 34 -16.92 60.30 -4.96
N SER A 35 -17.57 60.28 -3.78
CA SER A 35 -19.03 60.15 -3.68
C SER A 35 -19.80 61.36 -4.25
N ARG A 36 -19.20 62.56 -4.20
CA ARG A 36 -19.80 63.76 -4.80
C ARG A 36 -19.68 63.77 -6.32
N LEU A 37 -18.59 63.22 -6.86
CA LEU A 37 -18.42 63.06 -8.32
C LEU A 37 -19.45 62.09 -8.92
N ASP A 38 -19.85 61.07 -8.17
CA ASP A 38 -20.85 60.08 -8.60
C ASP A 38 -22.23 60.69 -8.90
N VAL A 39 -22.53 61.90 -8.41
CA VAL A 39 -23.77 62.63 -8.72
C VAL A 39 -23.90 62.96 -10.21
N PHE A 40 -22.77 63.14 -10.90
CA PHE A 40 -22.71 63.41 -12.34
C PHE A 40 -22.78 62.14 -13.19
N LEU A 41 -22.77 60.95 -12.58
CA LEU A 41 -22.76 59.68 -13.28
C LEU A 41 -24.16 59.04 -13.32
N SER A 42 -24.52 58.51 -14.49
CA SER A 42 -25.74 57.71 -14.66
C SER A 42 -25.73 56.45 -13.76
N LYS A 43 -26.90 55.85 -13.51
CA LYS A 43 -26.99 54.60 -12.72
C LYS A 43 -26.15 53.45 -13.33
N PRO A 44 -26.13 53.25 -14.66
CA PRO A 44 -25.26 52.26 -15.30
C PRO A 44 -23.77 52.54 -15.05
N LEU A 45 -23.31 53.78 -15.23
CA LEU A 45 -21.89 54.14 -15.05
C LEU A 45 -21.41 54.00 -13.60
N ARG A 46 -22.29 54.18 -12.61
CA ARG A 46 -21.95 53.94 -11.19
C ARG A 46 -21.80 52.47 -10.82
N ARG A 47 -22.36 51.56 -11.63
CA ARG A 47 -22.29 50.11 -11.43
C ARG A 47 -21.31 49.44 -12.40
N ALA A 48 -20.60 50.23 -13.19
CA ALA A 48 -19.59 49.77 -14.12
C ALA A 48 -18.38 49.17 -13.39
N ALA A 49 -17.45 48.55 -14.13
CA ALA A 49 -16.23 48.01 -13.53
C ALA A 49 -15.47 49.10 -12.76
N PRO A 50 -14.80 48.80 -11.64
CA PRO A 50 -14.14 49.81 -10.81
C PRO A 50 -13.20 50.73 -11.59
N GLU A 51 -12.52 50.21 -12.62
CA GLU A 51 -11.64 50.98 -13.49
C GLU A 51 -12.40 51.98 -14.38
N GLU A 52 -13.56 51.59 -14.90
CA GLU A 52 -14.42 52.47 -15.71
C GLU A 52 -15.01 53.59 -14.85
N VAL A 53 -15.39 53.28 -13.61
CA VAL A 53 -15.85 54.28 -12.64
C VAL A 53 -14.75 55.30 -12.37
N VAL A 54 -13.50 54.86 -12.20
CA VAL A 54 -12.35 55.76 -12.00
C VAL A 54 -12.14 56.67 -13.22
N ARG A 55 -12.22 56.15 -14.45
CA ARG A 55 -12.14 56.97 -15.67
C ARG A 55 -13.27 58.00 -15.75
N CYS A 56 -14.49 57.60 -15.42
CA CYS A 56 -15.65 58.49 -15.40
C CYS A 56 -15.49 59.62 -14.37
N ARG A 57 -15.01 59.30 -13.16
CA ARG A 57 -14.75 60.30 -12.10
C ARG A 57 -13.64 61.26 -12.50
N LEU A 58 -12.56 60.76 -13.11
CA LEU A 58 -11.49 61.59 -13.64
C LEU A 58 -12.02 62.55 -14.71
N LEU A 59 -12.86 62.05 -15.63
CA LEU A 59 -13.49 62.86 -16.67
C LEU A 59 -14.40 63.97 -16.09
N VAL A 60 -15.16 63.68 -15.02
CA VAL A 60 -15.94 64.70 -14.30
C VAL A 60 -15.02 65.75 -13.68
N CYS A 61 -13.93 65.34 -13.02
CA CYS A 61 -12.95 66.28 -12.46
C CYS A 61 -12.33 67.19 -13.53
N ILE A 62 -11.96 66.62 -14.69
CA ILE A 62 -11.38 67.38 -15.80
C ILE A 62 -12.41 68.38 -16.34
N ALA A 63 -13.64 67.93 -16.62
CA ALA A 63 -14.69 68.81 -17.12
C ALA A 63 -15.00 69.96 -16.14
N LEU A 64 -15.14 69.67 -14.84
CA LEU A 64 -15.36 70.70 -13.82
C LEU A 64 -14.18 71.66 -13.69
N GLY A 65 -12.95 71.14 -13.77
CA GLY A 65 -11.73 71.95 -13.74
C GLY A 65 -11.63 72.90 -14.94
N LEU A 66 -11.96 72.41 -16.15
CA LEU A 66 -12.02 73.24 -17.36
C LEU A 66 -13.13 74.30 -17.26
N MET A 67 -14.31 73.96 -16.75
CA MET A 67 -15.37 74.95 -16.53
C MET A 67 -14.95 76.04 -15.54
N LEU A 68 -14.19 75.69 -14.50
CA LEU A 68 -13.63 76.67 -13.56
C LEU A 68 -12.62 77.58 -14.27
N LEU A 69 -11.75 77.02 -15.10
CA LEU A 69 -10.79 77.78 -15.90
C LEU A 69 -11.50 78.72 -16.89
N ASP A 70 -12.54 78.23 -17.57
CA ASP A 70 -13.38 79.02 -18.48
C ASP A 70 -14.05 80.18 -17.73
N MET A 71 -14.51 79.96 -16.49
CA MET A 71 -15.08 81.01 -15.64
C MET A 71 -14.06 82.08 -15.27
N VAL A 72 -12.83 81.69 -14.92
CA VAL A 72 -11.73 82.63 -14.65
C VAL A 72 -11.39 83.44 -15.90
N LEU A 73 -11.36 82.80 -17.07
CA LEU A 73 -11.12 83.45 -18.35
C LEU A 73 -12.22 84.50 -18.65
N LEU A 74 -13.49 84.15 -18.44
CA LEU A 74 -14.62 85.07 -18.61
C LEU A 74 -14.60 86.24 -17.61
N LEU A 75 -14.14 86.03 -16.37
CA LEU A 75 -13.96 87.11 -15.39
C LEU A 75 -12.80 88.06 -15.77
N SER A 76 -11.80 87.58 -16.51
CA SER A 76 -10.66 88.37 -16.97
C SER A 76 -10.94 89.22 -18.22
N LEU A 77 -12.14 89.11 -18.82
CA LEU A 77 -12.53 89.84 -20.03
C LEU A 77 -12.28 91.36 -19.99
N PRO A 78 -12.52 92.09 -18.88
CA PRO A 78 -12.31 93.54 -18.84
C PRO A 78 -10.86 93.98 -19.07
N VAL A 79 -9.90 93.08 -18.85
CA VAL A 79 -8.45 93.34 -18.97
C VAL A 79 -7.88 92.70 -20.24
N SER A 80 -8.72 92.02 -21.03
CA SER A 80 -8.29 91.31 -22.23
C SER A 80 -8.10 92.25 -23.42
N PRO A 81 -7.00 92.12 -24.20
CA PRO A 81 -6.80 92.88 -25.43
C PRO A 81 -7.81 92.53 -26.54
N GLN A 82 -8.47 91.36 -26.45
CA GLN A 82 -9.49 90.89 -27.41
C GLN A 82 -10.68 90.28 -26.67
N PRO A 83 -11.56 91.10 -26.05
CA PRO A 83 -12.60 90.62 -25.14
C PRO A 83 -13.68 89.80 -25.85
N LEU A 84 -14.13 90.21 -27.04
CA LEU A 84 -15.17 89.50 -27.79
C LEU A 84 -14.75 88.06 -28.12
N MET A 85 -13.49 87.88 -28.49
CA MET A 85 -12.94 86.58 -28.90
C MET A 85 -12.74 85.64 -27.71
N HIS A 86 -12.19 86.12 -26.59
CA HIS A 86 -12.08 85.29 -25.39
C HIS A 86 -13.45 84.93 -24.81
N ALA A 87 -14.45 85.81 -24.96
CA ALA A 87 -15.82 85.54 -24.54
C ALA A 87 -16.45 84.40 -25.36
N THR A 88 -16.29 84.39 -26.69
CA THR A 88 -16.86 83.33 -27.54
C THR A 88 -16.25 81.95 -27.25
N ILE A 89 -14.93 81.88 -27.05
CA ILE A 89 -14.24 80.61 -26.76
C ILE A 89 -14.58 80.11 -25.36
N GLY A 90 -14.55 81.00 -24.36
CA GLY A 90 -14.91 80.65 -22.98
C GLY A 90 -16.34 80.13 -22.89
N LEU A 91 -17.29 80.79 -23.57
CA LEU A 91 -18.69 80.32 -23.63
C LEU A 91 -18.84 79.01 -24.40
N PHE A 92 -18.13 78.84 -25.51
CA PHE A 92 -18.16 77.59 -26.28
C PHE A 92 -17.59 76.41 -25.47
N SER A 93 -16.41 76.57 -24.88
CA SER A 93 -15.78 75.56 -24.01
C SER A 93 -16.67 75.21 -22.82
N LEU A 94 -17.23 76.23 -22.15
CA LEU A 94 -18.17 76.04 -21.04
C LEU A 94 -19.41 75.24 -21.46
N SER A 95 -19.95 75.52 -22.65
CA SER A 95 -21.11 74.80 -23.20
C SER A 95 -20.78 73.34 -23.51
N MET A 96 -19.61 73.06 -24.09
CA MET A 96 -19.17 71.71 -24.43
C MET A 96 -18.87 70.87 -23.18
N ASN A 97 -18.20 71.45 -22.18
CA ASN A 97 -17.93 70.77 -20.90
C ASN A 97 -19.23 70.51 -20.13
N THR A 98 -20.20 71.42 -20.17
CA THR A 98 -21.55 71.21 -19.61
C THR A 98 -22.26 70.07 -20.33
N ALA A 99 -22.21 70.03 -21.67
CA ALA A 99 -22.78 68.94 -22.46
C ALA A 99 -22.15 67.58 -22.12
N ALA A 100 -20.82 67.53 -21.91
CA ALA A 100 -20.12 66.31 -21.52
C ALA A 100 -20.59 65.77 -20.15
N LEU A 101 -20.78 66.65 -19.16
CA LEU A 101 -21.32 66.28 -17.84
C LEU A 101 -22.79 65.81 -17.92
N VAL A 102 -23.62 66.48 -18.73
CA VAL A 102 -25.01 66.06 -18.97
C VAL A 102 -25.06 64.69 -19.63
N LEU A 103 -24.17 64.42 -20.59
CA LEU A 103 -24.05 63.11 -21.24
C LEU A 103 -23.62 62.02 -20.25
N LEU A 104 -22.68 62.28 -19.34
CA LEU A 104 -22.31 61.32 -18.29
C LEU A 104 -23.48 61.00 -17.35
N ARG A 105 -24.36 61.98 -17.12
CA ARG A 105 -25.55 61.77 -16.29
C ARG A 105 -26.66 61.00 -17.00
N ARG A 106 -26.76 61.11 -18.33
CA ARG A 106 -27.86 60.55 -19.14
C ARG A 106 -27.52 59.26 -19.88
N ARG A 107 -26.28 59.06 -20.31
CA ARG A 107 -25.84 57.91 -21.12
C ARG A 107 -25.18 56.82 -20.29
N SER A 108 -25.11 55.64 -20.87
CA SER A 108 -24.47 54.44 -20.31
C SER A 108 -22.99 54.30 -20.64
N SER A 109 -22.44 55.13 -21.54
CA SER A 109 -21.02 55.12 -21.94
C SER A 109 -20.38 56.49 -21.72
N HIS A 110 -19.10 56.48 -21.33
CA HIS A 110 -18.28 57.67 -21.07
C HIS A 110 -17.49 58.14 -22.30
N GLU A 111 -17.40 57.33 -23.35
CA GLU A 111 -16.54 57.59 -24.52
C GLU A 111 -16.90 58.88 -25.26
N LEU A 112 -18.20 59.16 -25.44
CA LEU A 112 -18.67 60.38 -26.11
C LEU A 112 -18.36 61.63 -25.29
N SER A 113 -18.54 61.56 -23.97
CA SER A 113 -18.20 62.66 -23.07
C SER A 113 -16.68 62.89 -23.04
N ALA A 114 -15.88 61.81 -23.06
CA ALA A 114 -14.44 61.89 -23.17
C ALA A 114 -13.99 62.52 -24.50
N LEU A 115 -14.62 62.14 -25.63
CA LEU A 115 -14.36 62.73 -26.94
C LEU A 115 -14.63 64.23 -26.93
N ILE A 116 -15.76 64.68 -26.38
CA ILE A 116 -16.13 66.09 -26.30
C ILE A 116 -15.10 66.86 -25.49
N VAL A 117 -14.76 66.40 -24.29
CA VAL A 117 -13.77 67.07 -23.42
C VAL A 117 -12.40 67.13 -24.09
N CYS A 118 -11.90 66.01 -24.63
CA CYS A 118 -10.59 65.98 -25.26
C CYS A 118 -10.55 66.82 -26.56
N SER A 119 -11.63 66.81 -27.35
CA SER A 119 -11.74 67.65 -28.56
C SER A 119 -11.85 69.13 -28.22
N THR A 120 -12.51 69.48 -27.11
CA THR A 120 -12.60 70.86 -26.63
C THR A 120 -11.21 71.35 -26.19
N ILE A 121 -10.46 70.55 -25.42
CA ILE A 121 -9.07 70.88 -25.06
C ILE A 121 -8.20 71.04 -26.31
N ALA A 122 -8.32 70.12 -27.27
CA ALA A 122 -7.57 70.17 -28.52
C ALA A 122 -7.90 71.43 -29.35
N ALA A 123 -9.18 71.76 -29.51
CA ALA A 123 -9.64 72.93 -30.25
C ALA A 123 -9.21 74.24 -29.58
N THR A 124 -9.38 74.34 -28.26
CA THR A 124 -8.90 75.50 -27.48
C THR A 124 -7.40 75.65 -27.61
N PHE A 125 -6.63 74.56 -27.57
CA PHE A 125 -5.18 74.59 -27.77
C PHE A 125 -4.79 75.09 -29.17
N VAL A 126 -5.35 74.49 -30.23
CA VAL A 126 -5.11 74.91 -31.62
C VAL A 126 -5.41 76.40 -31.79
N PHE A 127 -6.53 76.84 -31.20
CA PHE A 127 -6.94 78.23 -31.24
C PHE A 127 -5.97 79.16 -30.50
N THR A 128 -5.53 78.80 -29.30
CA THR A 128 -4.53 79.57 -28.54
C THR A 128 -3.22 79.68 -29.32
N CYS A 129 -2.80 78.63 -30.04
CA CYS A 129 -1.62 78.68 -30.90
C CYS A 129 -1.77 79.66 -32.08
N ILE A 130 -2.96 79.74 -32.69
CA ILE A 130 -3.24 80.68 -33.80
C ILE A 130 -3.25 82.14 -33.34
N THR A 131 -3.68 82.39 -32.10
CA THR A 131 -3.93 83.75 -31.57
C THR A 131 -2.82 84.29 -30.68
N SER A 132 -1.97 83.43 -30.12
CA SER A 132 -0.84 83.82 -29.30
C SER A 132 0.25 84.50 -30.13
N THR A 133 0.72 85.65 -29.66
CA THR A 133 1.88 86.35 -30.24
C THR A 133 3.21 85.83 -29.70
N ARG A 134 3.19 84.97 -28.67
CA ARG A 134 4.38 84.33 -28.10
C ARG A 134 4.42 82.85 -28.44
N PRO A 135 5.50 82.34 -29.05
CA PRO A 135 5.61 80.95 -29.48
C PRO A 135 5.73 79.95 -28.31
N PHE A 136 6.13 80.38 -27.10
CA PHE A 136 6.50 79.49 -25.98
C PHE A 136 5.64 79.63 -24.71
N SER A 137 4.38 80.05 -24.81
CA SER A 137 3.50 80.15 -23.63
C SER A 137 2.97 78.79 -23.14
N ALA A 138 2.29 78.78 -21.99
CA ALA A 138 1.75 77.63 -21.24
C ALA A 138 0.96 76.56 -22.04
N SER A 139 0.67 76.83 -23.31
CA SER A 139 0.15 75.91 -24.32
C SER A 139 0.96 74.60 -24.44
N HIS A 140 2.27 74.61 -24.20
CA HIS A 140 3.12 73.40 -24.28
C HIS A 140 2.81 72.36 -23.19
N ALA A 141 2.41 72.77 -21.98
CA ALA A 141 2.09 71.83 -20.92
C ALA A 141 0.74 71.13 -21.17
N ALA A 142 -0.23 71.87 -21.70
CA ALA A 142 -1.54 71.32 -22.06
C ALA A 142 -1.47 70.37 -23.27
N SER A 143 -0.63 70.67 -24.27
CA SER A 143 -0.43 69.81 -25.44
C SER A 143 0.24 68.49 -25.11
N MET A 144 1.13 68.46 -24.10
CA MET A 144 1.77 67.23 -23.64
C MET A 144 0.84 66.32 -22.82
N LEU A 145 -0.20 66.87 -22.19
CA LEU A 145 -1.17 66.08 -21.42
C LEU A 145 -2.28 65.45 -22.29
N LEU A 146 -2.62 66.09 -23.40
CA LEU A 146 -3.69 65.64 -24.30
C LEU A 146 -3.51 64.19 -24.83
N PRO A 147 -2.32 63.76 -25.29
CA PRO A 147 -2.09 62.40 -25.75
C PRO A 147 -2.26 61.37 -24.64
N ALA A 148 -1.69 61.63 -23.45
CA ALA A 148 -1.80 60.72 -22.30
C ALA A 148 -3.25 60.59 -21.82
N MET A 149 -3.95 61.72 -21.74
CA MET A 149 -5.33 61.78 -21.26
C MET A 149 -6.30 61.13 -22.25
N SER A 150 -6.11 61.35 -23.56
CA SER A 150 -6.96 60.73 -24.59
C SER A 150 -6.80 59.21 -24.63
N VAL A 151 -5.58 58.68 -24.46
CA VAL A 151 -5.35 57.23 -24.35
C VAL A 151 -5.98 56.66 -23.09
N TYR A 152 -5.85 57.36 -21.95
CA TYR A 152 -6.41 56.89 -20.68
C TYR A 152 -7.94 56.89 -20.65
N LEU A 153 -8.58 57.92 -21.23
CA LEU A 153 -10.03 58.10 -21.19
C LEU A 153 -10.77 57.37 -22.31
N MET A 154 -10.18 57.26 -23.50
CA MET A 154 -10.85 56.76 -24.71
C MET A 154 -10.17 55.54 -25.34
N GLY A 155 -9.03 55.12 -24.80
CA GLY A 155 -8.21 54.06 -25.37
C GLY A 155 -7.31 54.53 -26.52
N ALA A 156 -6.35 53.69 -26.88
CA ALA A 156 -5.26 54.05 -27.78
C ALA A 156 -5.71 54.41 -29.20
N ARG A 157 -6.71 53.72 -29.75
CA ARG A 157 -7.23 53.97 -31.11
C ARG A 157 -7.86 55.34 -31.24
N LEU A 158 -8.82 55.66 -30.37
CA LEU A 158 -9.49 56.97 -30.39
C LEU A 158 -8.53 58.09 -29.95
N GLY A 159 -7.65 57.83 -28.98
CA GLY A 159 -6.59 58.76 -28.61
C GLY A 159 -5.62 59.07 -29.74
N PHE A 160 -5.30 58.09 -30.59
CA PHE A 160 -4.46 58.30 -31.78
C PHE A 160 -5.16 59.19 -32.81
N ILE A 161 -6.43 58.89 -33.12
CA ILE A 161 -7.24 59.66 -34.06
C ILE A 161 -7.34 61.13 -33.64
N LEU A 162 -7.39 61.41 -32.32
CA LEU A 162 -7.40 62.77 -31.81
C LEU A 162 -6.02 63.44 -31.78
N THR A 163 -4.98 62.69 -31.40
CA THR A 163 -3.64 63.24 -31.17
C THR A 163 -2.93 63.57 -32.49
N VAL A 164 -3.08 62.75 -33.53
CA VAL A 164 -2.36 62.91 -34.80
C VAL A 164 -2.68 64.24 -35.50
N PRO A 165 -3.95 64.67 -35.67
CA PRO A 165 -4.26 65.96 -36.27
C PRO A 165 -3.66 67.14 -35.49
N VAL A 166 -3.65 67.06 -34.15
CA VAL A 166 -3.07 68.11 -33.30
C VAL A 166 -1.55 68.13 -33.43
N ALA A 167 -0.90 66.97 -33.45
CA ALA A 167 0.54 66.87 -33.67
C ALA A 167 0.95 67.39 -35.06
N LEU A 168 0.18 67.07 -36.11
CA LEU A 168 0.41 67.61 -37.46
C LEU A 168 0.20 69.12 -37.52
N PHE A 169 -0.83 69.63 -36.85
CA PHE A 169 -1.06 71.07 -36.75
C PHE A 169 0.13 71.78 -36.08
N VAL A 170 0.59 71.27 -34.94
CA VAL A 170 1.75 71.84 -34.22
C VAL A 170 3.03 71.74 -35.03
N GLY A 171 3.32 70.58 -35.64
CA GLY A 171 4.59 70.34 -36.32
C GLY A 171 4.72 70.98 -37.71
N LEU A 172 3.61 71.21 -38.42
CA LEU A 172 3.64 71.72 -39.79
C LEU A 172 2.91 73.05 -39.99
N ILE A 173 1.71 73.20 -39.41
CA ILE A 173 0.82 74.34 -39.74
C ILE A 173 1.15 75.55 -38.87
N HIS A 174 1.39 75.34 -37.58
CA HIS A 174 1.69 76.41 -36.62
C HIS A 174 2.97 77.21 -36.97
N PRO A 175 4.12 76.60 -37.33
CA PRO A 175 5.32 77.34 -37.70
C PRO A 175 5.08 78.27 -38.90
N VAL A 176 4.40 77.76 -39.93
CA VAL A 176 4.07 78.51 -41.16
C VAL A 176 3.13 79.68 -40.84
N HIS A 177 2.09 79.42 -40.04
CA HIS A 177 1.13 80.46 -39.66
C HIS A 177 1.78 81.56 -38.81
N PHE A 178 2.65 81.18 -37.87
CA PHE A 178 3.37 82.13 -37.02
C PHE A 178 4.32 83.01 -37.85
N LEU A 179 5.13 82.40 -38.72
CA LEU A 179 6.06 83.11 -39.62
C LEU A 179 5.36 84.11 -40.54
N ALA A 180 4.16 83.79 -41.02
CA ALA A 180 3.37 84.69 -41.85
C ALA A 180 2.88 85.95 -41.12
N ARG A 181 2.91 85.96 -39.78
CA ARG A 181 2.29 86.98 -38.93
C ARG A 181 3.27 87.72 -38.01
N SER A 182 4.45 87.15 -37.76
CA SER A 182 5.48 87.74 -36.91
C SER A 182 6.29 88.80 -37.66
N SER A 183 6.33 90.02 -37.15
CA SER A 183 7.19 91.12 -37.62
C SER A 183 8.54 91.19 -36.89
N GLU A 184 8.78 90.33 -35.90
CA GLU A 184 10.06 90.25 -35.17
C GLU A 184 11.03 89.25 -35.82
N PRO A 185 12.34 89.57 -35.89
CA PRO A 185 13.38 88.67 -36.38
C PRO A 185 13.75 87.63 -35.31
N ILE A 186 12.78 86.84 -34.86
CA ILE A 186 13.08 85.61 -34.12
C ILE A 186 13.78 84.67 -35.10
N HIS A 187 14.85 83.98 -34.69
CA HIS A 187 15.54 83.00 -35.53
C HIS A 187 14.56 81.93 -36.02
N ALA A 188 14.00 82.12 -37.21
CA ALA A 188 13.02 81.23 -37.85
C ALA A 188 13.46 79.77 -37.85
N GLY A 189 14.78 79.51 -37.90
CA GLY A 189 15.36 78.17 -37.83
C GLY A 189 15.09 77.42 -36.53
N ASN A 190 15.02 78.09 -35.38
CA ASN A 190 14.84 77.42 -34.09
C ASN A 190 13.37 77.09 -33.77
N LEU A 191 12.42 77.86 -34.32
CA LEU A 191 10.98 77.65 -34.06
C LEU A 191 10.47 76.33 -34.65
N TRP A 192 10.84 76.04 -35.91
CA TRP A 192 10.48 74.78 -36.56
C TRP A 192 11.02 73.57 -35.81
N ILE A 193 12.22 73.68 -35.25
CA ILE A 193 12.83 72.60 -34.46
C ILE A 193 12.01 72.35 -33.20
N VAL A 194 11.62 73.40 -32.46
CA VAL A 194 10.83 73.23 -31.23
C VAL A 194 9.44 72.66 -31.52
N ASP A 195 8.76 73.13 -32.56
CA ASP A 195 7.41 72.66 -32.93
C ASP A 195 7.40 71.21 -33.45
N VAL A 196 8.40 70.83 -34.26
CA VAL A 196 8.59 69.43 -34.70
C VAL A 196 8.94 68.55 -33.49
N CYS A 197 9.82 69.01 -32.59
CA CYS A 197 10.10 68.30 -31.34
C CYS A 197 8.85 68.14 -30.46
N ALA A 198 7.99 69.16 -30.38
CA ALA A 198 6.74 69.08 -29.62
C ALA A 198 5.77 68.06 -30.23
N ALA A 199 5.62 68.03 -31.57
CA ALA A 199 4.82 67.03 -32.27
C ALA A 199 5.34 65.60 -32.05
N ILE A 200 6.65 65.40 -32.12
CA ILE A 200 7.30 64.11 -31.81
C ILE A 200 7.04 63.72 -30.36
N CYS A 201 7.22 64.64 -29.41
CA CYS A 201 6.95 64.41 -28.00
C CYS A 201 5.49 64.00 -27.75
N MET A 202 4.51 64.62 -28.42
CA MET A 202 3.10 64.22 -28.33
C MET A 202 2.89 62.77 -28.78
N MET A 203 3.51 62.36 -29.89
CA MET A 203 3.43 60.99 -30.40
C MET A 203 4.16 59.99 -29.49
N VAL A 204 5.29 60.37 -28.89
CA VAL A 204 6.00 59.55 -27.89
C VAL A 204 5.15 59.39 -26.63
N ILE A 205 4.54 60.46 -26.12
CA ILE A 205 3.66 60.40 -24.94
C ILE A 205 2.46 59.52 -25.22
N TRP A 206 1.86 59.60 -26.42
CA TRP A 206 0.80 58.69 -26.84
C TRP A 206 1.28 57.22 -26.82
N ALA A 207 2.42 56.93 -27.45
CA ALA A 207 2.96 55.57 -27.55
C ALA A 207 3.32 54.98 -26.17
N VAL A 208 3.96 55.78 -25.30
CA VAL A 208 4.27 55.39 -23.92
C VAL A 208 3.00 55.17 -23.10
N SER A 209 2.00 56.04 -23.23
CA SER A 209 0.72 55.90 -22.52
C SER A 209 -0.05 54.67 -22.97
N TRP A 210 -0.02 54.35 -24.27
CA TRP A 210 -0.58 53.12 -24.81
C TRP A 210 0.15 51.90 -24.27
N LEU A 211 1.48 51.88 -24.35
CA LEU A 211 2.31 50.76 -23.88
C LEU A 211 2.08 50.51 -22.38
N HIS A 212 2.06 51.58 -21.57
CA HIS A 212 1.79 51.47 -20.13
C HIS A 212 0.39 50.90 -19.85
N THR A 213 -0.64 51.41 -20.56
CA THR A 213 -2.02 50.91 -20.40
C THR A 213 -2.14 49.46 -20.84
N ALA A 214 -1.49 49.06 -21.94
CA ALA A 214 -1.48 47.70 -22.45
C ALA A 214 -0.79 46.72 -21.47
N ALA A 215 0.41 47.07 -20.99
CA ALA A 215 1.15 46.27 -20.02
C ALA A 215 0.38 46.09 -18.70
N ARG A 216 -0.24 47.18 -18.22
CA ARG A 216 -1.09 47.13 -17.02
C ARG A 216 -2.29 46.19 -17.20
N ASN A 217 -3.00 46.29 -18.33
CA ASN A 217 -4.14 45.43 -18.62
C ASN A 217 -3.72 43.95 -18.71
N GLN A 218 -2.56 43.66 -19.30
CA GLN A 218 -2.02 42.30 -19.39
C GLN A 218 -1.67 41.74 -18.00
N ALA A 219 -1.03 42.54 -17.14
CA ALA A 219 -0.72 42.12 -15.77
C ALA A 219 -1.99 41.84 -14.94
N HIS A 220 -3.03 42.66 -15.09
CA HIS A 220 -4.32 42.41 -14.44
C HIS A 220 -4.99 41.13 -14.96
N ALA A 221 -5.00 40.91 -16.28
CA ALA A 221 -5.55 39.69 -16.87
C ALA A 221 -4.81 38.42 -16.40
N ALA A 222 -3.47 38.45 -16.36
CA ALA A 222 -2.67 37.33 -15.87
C ALA A 222 -2.94 37.01 -14.39
N ARG A 223 -3.07 38.05 -13.54
CA ARG A 223 -3.43 37.88 -12.13
C ARG A 223 -4.83 37.28 -11.97
N GLU A 224 -5.81 37.76 -12.72
CA GLU A 224 -7.16 37.19 -12.69
C GLU A 224 -7.18 35.73 -13.14
N GLN A 225 -6.41 35.39 -14.18
CA GLN A 225 -6.30 34.02 -14.65
C GLN A 225 -5.66 33.12 -13.59
N ALA A 226 -4.55 33.54 -12.96
CA ALA A 226 -3.92 32.79 -11.88
C ALA A 226 -4.88 32.55 -10.70
N LEU A 227 -5.63 33.58 -10.29
CA LEU A 227 -6.65 33.45 -9.24
C LEU A 227 -7.78 32.50 -9.65
N ARG A 228 -8.20 32.49 -10.92
CA ARG A 228 -9.20 31.54 -11.43
C ARG A 228 -8.66 30.12 -11.40
N THR A 229 -7.42 29.90 -11.87
CA THR A 229 -6.78 28.58 -11.87
C THR A 229 -6.65 28.01 -10.45
N VAL A 230 -6.23 28.82 -9.48
CA VAL A 230 -6.16 28.41 -8.06
C VAL A 230 -7.55 28.04 -7.53
N ARG A 231 -8.57 28.89 -7.76
CA ARG A 231 -9.95 28.60 -7.32
C ARG A 231 -10.54 27.36 -7.98
N GLU A 232 -10.21 27.12 -9.25
CA GLU A 232 -10.66 25.94 -9.97
C GLU A 232 -9.98 24.66 -9.45
N SER A 233 -8.67 24.73 -9.18
CA SER A 233 -7.93 23.64 -8.54
C SER A 233 -8.48 23.31 -7.15
N GLU A 234 -8.74 24.33 -6.31
CA GLU A 234 -9.34 24.17 -4.99
C GLU A 234 -10.73 23.52 -5.06
N ARG A 235 -11.59 23.97 -5.99
CA ARG A 235 -12.91 23.35 -6.22
C ARG A 235 -12.81 21.91 -6.68
N LYS A 236 -11.86 21.58 -7.56
CA LYS A 236 -11.64 20.20 -8.03
C LYS A 236 -11.21 19.30 -6.87
N LEU A 237 -10.26 19.74 -6.04
CA LEU A 237 -9.81 18.98 -4.87
C LEU A 237 -10.93 18.80 -3.84
N HIS A 238 -11.68 19.86 -3.54
CA HIS A 238 -12.85 19.77 -2.67
C HIS A 238 -13.88 18.76 -3.21
N SER A 239 -14.17 18.79 -4.51
CA SER A 239 -15.11 17.85 -5.15
C SER A 239 -14.64 16.40 -5.06
N LEU A 240 -13.35 16.13 -5.29
CA LEU A 240 -12.78 14.78 -5.18
C LEU A 240 -12.93 14.23 -3.77
N ILE A 241 -12.56 15.01 -2.76
CA ILE A 241 -12.65 14.60 -1.35
C ILE A 241 -14.12 14.44 -0.92
N GLU A 242 -15.00 15.35 -1.36
CA GLU A 242 -16.42 15.35 -1.01
C GLU A 242 -17.17 14.10 -1.53
N HIS A 243 -16.81 13.61 -2.71
CA HIS A 243 -17.47 12.50 -3.40
C HIS A 243 -16.74 11.16 -3.32
N THR A 244 -15.68 11.06 -2.52
CA THR A 244 -15.03 9.77 -2.24
C THR A 244 -15.86 8.95 -1.25
N ASP A 245 -15.92 7.63 -1.43
CA ASP A 245 -16.65 6.71 -0.55
C ASP A 245 -15.95 6.48 0.80
N ASP A 246 -14.62 6.63 0.83
CA ASP A 246 -13.83 6.61 2.07
C ASP A 246 -14.14 7.83 2.93
N GLN A 247 -14.23 7.60 4.23
CA GLN A 247 -14.51 8.64 5.22
C GLN A 247 -13.26 9.51 5.39
N ALA A 248 -13.38 10.83 5.22
CA ALA A 248 -12.28 11.74 5.41
C ALA A 248 -12.70 12.97 6.23
N CYS A 249 -11.89 13.32 7.24
CA CYS A 249 -11.98 14.62 7.90
C CYS A 249 -10.62 15.15 8.33
N SER A 250 -10.58 16.43 8.65
CA SER A 250 -9.40 17.09 9.21
C SER A 250 -9.79 17.79 10.50
N VAL A 251 -8.96 17.66 11.53
CA VAL A 251 -9.13 18.32 12.83
C VAL A 251 -7.92 19.18 13.16
N ASP A 252 -8.12 20.25 13.94
CA ASP A 252 -7.02 21.06 14.47
C ASP A 252 -6.26 20.36 15.61
N VAL A 253 -5.24 21.02 16.16
CA VAL A 253 -4.41 20.47 17.24
C VAL A 253 -5.18 20.24 18.55
N GLU A 254 -6.31 20.93 18.74
CA GLU A 254 -7.24 20.72 19.85
C GLU A 254 -8.33 19.67 19.53
N GLY A 255 -8.31 19.06 18.34
CA GLY A 255 -9.28 18.05 17.92
C GLY A 255 -10.63 18.60 17.48
N ARG A 256 -10.72 19.88 17.13
CA ARG A 256 -11.94 20.49 16.56
C ARG A 256 -12.00 20.25 15.07
N LEU A 257 -13.20 19.98 14.57
CA LEU A 257 -13.40 19.66 13.17
C LEU A 257 -13.14 20.88 12.28
N ILE A 258 -12.26 20.74 11.28
CA ILE A 258 -12.04 21.75 10.24
C ILE A 258 -12.97 21.46 9.05
N ILE A 259 -12.94 20.22 8.53
CA ILE A 259 -13.73 19.79 7.38
C ILE A 259 -13.99 18.29 7.44
N ALA A 260 -15.14 17.85 6.95
CA ALA A 260 -15.51 16.44 6.79
C ALA A 260 -16.24 16.25 5.45
N ASN A 261 -15.90 15.20 4.72
CA ASN A 261 -16.57 14.85 3.47
C ASN A 261 -17.96 14.22 3.70
N SER A 262 -18.69 13.97 2.61
CA SER A 262 -20.03 13.36 2.68
C SER A 262 -20.02 11.97 3.32
N ALA A 263 -19.00 11.14 3.03
CA ALA A 263 -18.84 9.80 3.60
C ALA A 263 -18.65 9.86 5.12
N MET A 264 -17.78 10.75 5.62
CA MET A 264 -17.56 10.94 7.05
C MET A 264 -18.81 11.45 7.76
N ARG A 265 -19.53 12.44 7.19
CA ARG A 265 -20.79 12.94 7.79
C ARG A 265 -21.85 11.85 7.91
N ARG A 266 -21.95 10.99 6.88
CA ARG A 266 -22.88 9.86 6.85
C ARG A 266 -22.52 8.82 7.90
N ALA A 267 -21.26 8.37 7.93
CA ALA A 267 -20.77 7.41 8.90
C ALA A 267 -20.93 7.92 10.34
N TYR A 268 -20.60 9.19 10.57
CA TYR A 268 -20.75 9.83 11.87
C TYR A 268 -22.22 9.90 12.31
N ARG A 269 -23.15 10.27 11.40
CA ARG A 269 -24.59 10.26 11.67
C ARG A 269 -25.11 8.85 11.97
N GLU A 270 -24.66 7.85 11.23
CA GLU A 270 -25.05 6.46 11.45
C GLU A 270 -24.54 5.90 12.77
N ARG A 271 -23.32 6.30 13.19
CA ARG A 271 -22.70 5.84 14.43
C ARG A 271 -23.19 6.56 15.69
N TYR A 272 -23.44 7.87 15.61
CA TYR A 272 -23.73 8.70 16.78
C TYR A 272 -25.10 9.40 16.75
N GLY A 273 -25.82 9.35 15.62
CA GLY A 273 -27.18 9.91 15.50
C GLY A 273 -27.24 11.42 15.20
N PHE A 274 -26.11 12.11 15.03
CA PHE A 274 -26.04 13.53 14.68
C PHE A 274 -24.92 13.79 13.68
N GLU A 275 -24.92 14.95 13.00
CA GLU A 275 -23.83 15.33 12.11
C GLU A 275 -22.73 16.11 12.83
N PRO A 276 -21.45 15.92 12.45
CA PRO A 276 -20.36 16.66 13.05
C PRO A 276 -20.33 18.10 12.52
N VAL A 277 -20.03 19.06 13.41
CA VAL A 277 -20.10 20.49 13.11
C VAL A 277 -18.68 21.09 13.05
N PRO A 278 -18.30 21.77 11.95
CA PRO A 278 -17.01 22.46 11.88
C PRO A 278 -16.84 23.49 13.01
N GLY A 279 -15.67 23.47 13.67
CA GLY A 279 -15.31 24.31 14.82
C GLY A 279 -15.64 23.71 16.19
N GLU A 280 -16.47 22.67 16.26
CA GLU A 280 -16.74 21.92 17.48
C GLU A 280 -15.74 20.76 17.64
N PRO A 281 -15.43 20.32 18.89
CA PRO A 281 -14.61 19.12 19.11
C PRO A 281 -15.25 17.91 18.42
N PHE A 282 -14.48 17.18 17.62
CA PHE A 282 -15.00 16.18 16.67
C PHE A 282 -15.86 15.10 17.33
N LEU A 283 -15.55 14.67 18.55
CA LEU A 283 -16.31 13.66 19.31
C LEU A 283 -17.02 14.21 20.55
N ALA A 284 -17.29 15.52 20.65
CA ALA A 284 -17.85 16.15 21.86
C ALA A 284 -19.12 15.49 22.43
N ARG A 285 -19.94 14.90 21.55
CA ARG A 285 -21.25 14.30 21.88
C ARG A 285 -21.24 12.77 21.77
N ALA A 286 -20.08 12.16 21.48
CA ALA A 286 -19.90 10.70 21.48
C ALA A 286 -19.76 10.15 22.92
N PRO A 287 -19.87 8.83 23.15
CA PRO A 287 -19.63 8.23 24.46
C PRO A 287 -18.23 8.54 25.02
N PRO A 288 -18.04 8.66 26.36
CA PRO A 288 -16.77 9.04 26.96
C PRO A 288 -15.59 8.14 26.57
N GLU A 289 -15.83 6.85 26.38
CA GLU A 289 -14.82 5.87 25.96
C GLU A 289 -14.24 6.23 24.57
N HIS A 290 -15.10 6.60 23.62
CA HIS A 290 -14.66 7.00 22.28
C HIS A 290 -13.95 8.37 22.31
N GLN A 291 -14.39 9.28 23.19
CA GLN A 291 -13.72 10.58 23.37
C GLN A 291 -12.29 10.41 23.89
N GLN A 292 -12.11 9.57 24.92
CA GLN A 292 -10.79 9.28 25.49
C GLN A 292 -9.89 8.56 24.49
N GLY A 293 -10.40 7.54 23.80
CA GLY A 293 -9.65 6.82 22.76
C GLY A 293 -9.18 7.73 21.63
N PHE A 294 -10.06 8.60 21.14
CA PHE A 294 -9.70 9.60 20.13
C PHE A 294 -8.65 10.58 20.62
N GLN A 295 -8.76 11.10 21.85
CA GLN A 295 -7.75 12.01 22.40
C GLN A 295 -6.37 11.35 22.51
N GLN A 296 -6.31 10.07 22.90
CA GLN A 296 -5.05 9.32 22.95
C GLN A 296 -4.44 9.15 21.55
N LEU A 297 -5.24 8.76 20.56
CA LEU A 297 -4.80 8.58 19.18
C LEU A 297 -4.38 9.92 18.55
N LEU A 298 -5.12 11.00 18.83
CA LEU A 298 -4.81 12.35 18.38
C LEU A 298 -3.47 12.83 18.96
N ALA A 299 -3.25 12.67 20.27
CA ALA A 299 -1.99 13.05 20.91
C ALA A 299 -0.80 12.27 20.32
N LYS A 300 -0.98 10.97 20.05
CA LYS A 300 0.04 10.13 19.42
C LYS A 300 0.32 10.54 17.97
N ALA A 301 -0.70 10.91 17.20
CA ALA A 301 -0.53 11.43 15.84
C ALA A 301 0.21 12.77 15.82
N LEU A 302 -0.13 13.68 16.74
CA LEU A 302 0.49 15.00 16.88
C LEU A 302 1.96 14.93 17.31
N SER A 303 2.43 13.84 17.93
CA SER A 303 3.85 13.62 18.21
C SER A 303 4.67 13.24 16.96
N GLY A 304 4.04 13.19 15.78
CA GLY A 304 4.68 13.00 14.48
C GLY A 304 4.68 11.57 13.95
N GLN A 305 4.00 10.63 14.63
CA GLN A 305 3.84 9.26 14.15
C GLN A 305 2.43 9.05 13.64
N GLY A 306 2.27 8.71 12.35
CA GLY A 306 0.97 8.29 11.82
C GLY A 306 0.46 7.05 12.57
N VAL A 307 -0.81 7.06 12.96
CA VAL A 307 -1.43 5.95 13.70
C VAL A 307 -2.51 5.31 12.84
N ARG A 308 -2.51 3.98 12.74
CA ARG A 308 -3.55 3.22 12.04
C ARG A 308 -4.07 2.11 12.94
N HIS A 309 -5.37 1.91 12.96
CA HIS A 309 -6.01 0.84 13.72
C HIS A 309 -7.33 0.43 13.07
N GLU A 310 -7.74 -0.80 13.33
CA GLU A 310 -9.07 -1.28 12.96
C GLU A 310 -10.04 -1.00 14.11
N ASP A 311 -11.23 -0.53 13.76
CA ASP A 311 -12.32 -0.28 14.67
C ASP A 311 -13.55 -1.07 14.21
N THR A 312 -14.18 -1.78 15.14
CA THR A 312 -15.32 -2.65 14.85
C THR A 312 -16.56 -2.03 15.45
N PHE A 313 -17.53 -1.72 14.59
CA PHE A 313 -18.80 -1.16 14.97
C PHE A 313 -19.92 -2.17 14.71
N VAL A 314 -20.64 -2.56 15.76
CA VAL A 314 -21.78 -3.46 15.66
C VAL A 314 -23.07 -2.65 15.69
N ARG A 315 -23.91 -2.81 14.66
CA ARG A 315 -25.22 -2.16 14.55
C ARG A 315 -26.30 -3.21 14.31
N GLY A 316 -27.03 -3.56 15.37
CA GLY A 316 -27.99 -4.66 15.31
C GLY A 316 -27.28 -5.96 14.91
N ASP A 317 -27.73 -6.58 13.82
CA ASP A 317 -27.17 -7.84 13.29
C ASP A 317 -25.98 -7.63 12.32
N ARG A 318 -25.59 -6.39 12.03
CA ARG A 318 -24.49 -6.09 11.11
C ARG A 318 -23.25 -5.62 11.87
N THR A 319 -22.13 -6.29 11.64
CA THR A 319 -20.81 -5.88 12.11
C THR A 319 -20.07 -5.20 10.97
N GLN A 320 -19.67 -3.96 11.16
CA GLN A 320 -18.86 -3.20 10.21
C GLN A 320 -17.43 -3.06 10.77
N VAL A 321 -16.43 -3.36 9.94
CA VAL A 321 -15.03 -3.19 10.30
C VAL A 321 -14.46 -2.03 9.48
N THR A 322 -13.97 -1.00 10.17
CA THR A 322 -13.38 0.19 9.54
C THR A 322 -11.91 0.29 9.90
N ASP A 323 -11.07 0.48 8.89
CA ASP A 323 -9.65 0.77 9.06
C ASP A 323 -9.44 2.29 9.09
N ILE A 324 -8.96 2.80 10.23
CA ILE A 324 -8.87 4.23 10.51
C ILE A 324 -7.40 4.65 10.65
N SER A 325 -6.99 5.63 9.85
CA SER A 325 -5.66 6.25 9.89
C SER A 325 -5.72 7.71 10.34
N TYR A 326 -4.73 8.12 11.13
CA TYR A 326 -4.51 9.45 11.68
C TYR A 326 -3.16 9.96 11.18
N ASN A 327 -3.20 10.93 10.26
CA ASN A 327 -2.03 11.46 9.59
C ASN A 327 -1.80 12.92 10.00
N PRO A 328 -0.70 13.25 10.71
CA PRO A 328 -0.43 14.62 11.11
C PRO A 328 -0.16 15.53 9.90
N VAL A 329 -0.66 16.76 9.98
CA VAL A 329 -0.44 17.81 8.99
C VAL A 329 0.49 18.84 9.61
N PHE A 330 1.58 19.18 8.92
CA PHE A 330 2.57 20.15 9.38
C PHE A 330 2.51 21.45 8.56
N GLY A 331 2.78 22.57 9.22
CA GLY A 331 3.00 23.86 8.58
C GLY A 331 4.39 24.00 7.98
N GLU A 332 4.64 25.09 7.26
CA GLU A 332 5.96 25.42 6.69
C GLU A 332 7.05 25.58 7.76
N ASP A 333 6.66 25.90 9.00
CA ASP A 333 7.52 26.03 10.17
C ASP A 333 7.81 24.70 10.89
N GLY A 334 7.32 23.58 10.35
CA GLY A 334 7.47 22.24 10.91
C GLY A 334 6.59 21.97 12.15
N ARG A 335 5.70 22.88 12.53
CA ARG A 335 4.76 22.66 13.64
C ARG A 335 3.52 21.91 13.17
N PRO A 336 2.96 21.00 13.97
CA PRO A 336 1.71 20.34 13.62
C PRO A 336 0.57 21.37 13.59
N LEU A 337 -0.16 21.42 12.47
CA LEU A 337 -1.35 22.24 12.29
C LEU A 337 -2.64 21.47 12.64
N GLY A 338 -2.59 20.14 12.62
CA GLY A 338 -3.74 19.28 12.84
C GLY A 338 -3.49 17.84 12.42
N VAL A 339 -4.56 17.07 12.31
CA VAL A 339 -4.53 15.65 11.92
C VAL A 339 -5.63 15.37 10.90
N ASN A 340 -5.28 14.69 9.81
CA ASN A 340 -6.23 14.14 8.85
C ASN A 340 -6.60 12.72 9.22
N LEU A 341 -7.90 12.44 9.29
CA LEU A 341 -8.44 11.13 9.53
C LEU A 341 -8.98 10.54 8.23
N PHE A 342 -8.60 9.31 7.92
CA PHE A 342 -9.20 8.51 6.85
C PHE A 342 -9.73 7.20 7.42
N GLY A 343 -11.01 6.91 7.19
CA GLY A 343 -11.67 5.66 7.56
C GLY A 343 -12.14 4.92 6.32
N ARG A 344 -11.68 3.67 6.14
CA ARG A 344 -12.10 2.81 5.02
C ARG A 344 -12.85 1.61 5.54
N ASP A 345 -14.03 1.36 4.98
CA ASP A 345 -14.79 0.14 5.27
C ASP A 345 -14.07 -1.07 4.65
N ILE A 346 -13.71 -2.03 5.49
CA ILE A 346 -13.02 -3.28 5.11
C ILE A 346 -13.85 -4.52 5.46
N THR A 347 -15.16 -4.36 5.70
CA THR A 347 -16.06 -5.45 6.10
C THR A 347 -16.06 -6.61 5.11
N GLU A 348 -16.31 -6.32 3.82
CA GLU A 348 -16.31 -7.34 2.74
C GLU A 348 -14.96 -8.05 2.61
N ARG A 349 -13.86 -7.31 2.83
CA ARG A 349 -12.51 -7.89 2.84
C ARG A 349 -12.34 -8.86 4.00
N LYS A 350 -12.75 -8.52 5.23
CA LYS A 350 -12.66 -9.41 6.39
C LYS A 350 -13.58 -10.63 6.24
N GLU A 351 -14.79 -10.45 5.71
CA GLU A 351 -15.71 -11.57 5.42
C GLU A 351 -15.14 -12.53 4.39
N SER A 352 -14.54 -12.01 3.32
CA SER A 352 -13.89 -12.86 2.30
C SER A 352 -12.63 -13.57 2.83
N GLU A 353 -11.82 -12.91 3.67
CA GLU A 353 -10.67 -13.52 4.35
C GLU A 353 -11.12 -14.68 5.27
N LEU A 354 -12.19 -14.49 6.06
CA LEU A 354 -12.78 -15.53 6.90
C LEU A 354 -13.31 -16.71 6.05
N LYS A 355 -14.09 -16.41 5.00
CA LYS A 355 -14.63 -17.43 4.10
C LYS A 355 -13.55 -18.23 3.38
N LEU A 356 -12.45 -17.56 2.98
CA LEU A 356 -11.29 -18.23 2.39
C LEU A 356 -10.63 -19.16 3.41
N SER A 357 -10.45 -18.72 4.66
CA SER A 357 -9.91 -19.54 5.74
C SER A 357 -10.78 -20.78 6.01
N GLU A 358 -12.11 -20.62 6.04
CA GLU A 358 -13.06 -21.72 6.18
C GLU A 358 -13.00 -22.71 5.01
N MET A 359 -12.98 -22.21 3.77
CA MET A 359 -12.82 -23.06 2.58
C MET A 359 -11.48 -23.79 2.59
N HIS A 360 -10.39 -23.13 2.98
CA HIS A 360 -9.08 -23.77 3.10
C HIS A 360 -9.11 -24.91 4.13
N ARG A 361 -9.76 -24.68 5.28
CA ARG A 361 -9.95 -25.73 6.30
C ARG A 361 -10.79 -26.90 5.78
N SER A 362 -11.87 -26.61 5.05
CA SER A 362 -12.70 -27.64 4.42
C SER A 362 -11.95 -28.44 3.35
N LEU A 363 -11.13 -27.79 2.53
CA LEU A 363 -10.27 -28.45 1.55
C LEU A 363 -9.23 -29.36 2.22
N LEU A 364 -8.63 -28.93 3.33
CA LEU A 364 -7.72 -29.77 4.11
C LEU A 364 -8.44 -31.01 4.68
N ASP A 365 -9.67 -30.87 5.16
CA ASP A 365 -10.47 -32.01 5.61
C ASP A 365 -10.82 -32.97 4.47
N VAL A 366 -11.20 -32.46 3.29
CA VAL A 366 -11.47 -33.29 2.09
C VAL A 366 -10.20 -33.98 1.60
N SER A 367 -9.06 -33.27 1.58
CA SER A 367 -7.75 -33.84 1.23
C SER A 367 -7.33 -34.93 2.20
N ARG A 368 -7.55 -34.74 3.52
CA ARG A 368 -7.37 -35.78 4.54
C ARG A 368 -8.21 -37.02 4.24
N HIS A 369 -9.50 -36.85 3.94
CA HIS A 369 -10.39 -37.99 3.64
C HIS A 369 -10.01 -38.70 2.33
N ALA A 370 -9.63 -37.97 1.28
CA ALA A 370 -9.18 -38.54 0.03
C ALA A 370 -7.86 -39.31 0.19
N GLY A 371 -6.89 -38.73 0.91
CA GLY A 371 -5.63 -39.40 1.25
C GLY A 371 -5.85 -40.65 2.11
N MET A 372 -6.80 -40.63 3.05
CA MET A 372 -7.19 -41.83 3.82
C MET A 372 -7.77 -42.95 2.94
N ALA A 373 -8.54 -42.62 1.90
CA ALA A 373 -9.10 -43.62 0.99
C ALA A 373 -8.02 -44.27 0.09
N GLU A 374 -7.05 -43.48 -0.37
CA GLU A 374 -5.91 -43.95 -1.16
C GLU A 374 -4.98 -44.85 -0.31
N VAL A 375 -4.68 -44.40 0.92
CA VAL A 375 -3.90 -45.18 1.89
C VAL A 375 -4.61 -46.49 2.26
N ALA A 376 -5.92 -46.46 2.50
CA ALA A 376 -6.70 -47.67 2.81
C ALA A 376 -6.66 -48.69 1.67
N THR A 377 -6.71 -48.23 0.42
CA THR A 377 -6.62 -49.09 -0.77
C THR A 377 -5.24 -49.76 -0.86
N GLY A 378 -4.15 -49.00 -0.65
CA GLY A 378 -2.79 -49.54 -0.60
C GLY A 378 -2.55 -50.51 0.56
N LEU A 379 -3.15 -50.23 1.72
CA LEU A 379 -3.15 -51.10 2.90
C LEU A 379 -3.77 -52.46 2.59
N LEU A 380 -4.97 -52.46 2.02
CA LEU A 380 -5.72 -53.66 1.68
C LEU A 380 -4.96 -54.53 0.69
N HIS A 381 -4.34 -53.90 -0.32
CA HIS A 381 -3.53 -54.61 -1.29
C HIS A 381 -2.31 -55.30 -0.64
N ASN A 382 -1.58 -54.59 0.22
CA ASN A 382 -0.38 -55.13 0.85
C ASN A 382 -0.69 -56.20 1.92
N VAL A 383 -1.69 -55.96 2.76
CA VAL A 383 -2.16 -56.93 3.75
C VAL A 383 -2.72 -58.17 3.04
N GLY A 384 -3.52 -57.99 1.99
CA GLY A 384 -4.07 -59.09 1.19
C GLY A 384 -3.00 -60.01 0.63
N ASN A 385 -1.91 -59.45 0.09
CA ASN A 385 -0.78 -60.24 -0.43
C ASN A 385 -0.10 -61.07 0.67
N THR A 386 0.15 -60.48 1.84
CA THR A 386 0.77 -61.20 2.98
C THR A 386 -0.15 -62.26 3.59
N LEU A 387 -1.46 -61.97 3.70
CA LEU A 387 -2.46 -62.91 4.21
C LEU A 387 -2.60 -64.12 3.31
N ASN A 388 -2.49 -63.95 1.99
CA ASN A 388 -2.54 -65.07 1.06
C ASN A 388 -1.39 -66.06 1.33
N SER A 389 -0.17 -65.55 1.57
CA SER A 389 0.97 -66.39 1.94
C SER A 389 0.73 -67.13 3.27
N VAL A 390 0.24 -66.44 4.30
CA VAL A 390 -0.10 -67.04 5.60
C VAL A 390 -1.15 -68.15 5.43
N ASN A 391 -2.14 -67.93 4.59
CA ASN A 391 -3.22 -68.89 4.35
C ASN A 391 -2.72 -70.14 3.61
N VAL A 392 -1.85 -69.98 2.61
CA VAL A 392 -1.20 -71.12 1.93
C VAL A 392 -0.37 -71.95 2.92
N SER A 393 0.47 -71.30 3.72
CA SER A 393 1.27 -71.95 4.77
C SER A 393 0.41 -72.71 5.78
N ALA A 394 -0.68 -72.09 6.26
CA ALA A 394 -1.60 -72.73 7.20
C ALA A 394 -2.27 -73.99 6.60
N ASN A 395 -2.64 -73.93 5.32
CA ASN A 395 -3.21 -75.09 4.61
C ASN A 395 -2.18 -76.21 4.44
N LEU A 396 -0.93 -75.89 4.09
CA LEU A 396 0.16 -76.88 3.97
C LEU A 396 0.45 -77.56 5.31
N VAL A 397 0.51 -76.81 6.41
CA VAL A 397 0.63 -77.36 7.77
C VAL A 397 -0.50 -78.35 8.05
N THR A 398 -1.73 -77.95 7.73
CA THR A 398 -2.92 -78.79 7.95
C THR A 398 -2.87 -80.07 7.12
N GLU A 399 -2.46 -79.99 5.86
CA GLU A 399 -2.34 -81.14 4.96
C GLU A 399 -1.25 -82.11 5.43
N ARG A 400 -0.07 -81.61 5.81
CA ARG A 400 1.03 -82.42 6.35
C ARG A 400 0.66 -83.10 7.67
N LEU A 401 0.01 -82.38 8.59
CA LEU A 401 -0.48 -82.96 9.84
C LEU A 401 -1.45 -84.12 9.61
N ARG A 402 -2.34 -84.02 8.61
CA ARG A 402 -3.24 -85.11 8.22
C ARG A 402 -2.51 -86.28 7.56
N GLY A 403 -1.38 -86.03 6.89
CA GLY A 403 -0.53 -87.03 6.24
C GLY A 403 0.36 -87.83 7.19
N LEU A 404 0.50 -87.43 8.45
CA LEU A 404 1.34 -88.13 9.43
C LEU A 404 0.89 -89.58 9.63
N ARG A 405 1.83 -90.52 9.52
CA ARG A 405 1.58 -91.97 9.68
C ARG A 405 1.48 -92.42 11.14
N VAL A 406 0.74 -91.67 11.96
CA VAL A 406 0.56 -91.94 13.40
C VAL A 406 -0.09 -93.31 13.63
N SER A 407 -1.02 -93.72 12.76
CA SER A 407 -1.66 -95.04 12.83
C SER A 407 -0.68 -96.21 12.68
N GLY A 408 0.39 -96.02 11.89
CA GLY A 408 1.48 -96.99 11.77
C GLY A 408 2.23 -97.16 13.09
N LEU A 409 2.52 -96.05 13.77
CA LEU A 409 3.17 -96.05 15.08
C LEU A 409 2.29 -96.72 16.15
N VAL A 410 1.00 -96.40 16.17
CA VAL A 410 0.02 -97.01 17.09
C VAL A 410 -0.04 -98.53 16.88
N ARG A 411 -0.13 -98.99 15.63
CA ARG A 411 -0.19 -100.42 15.32
C ARG A 411 1.11 -101.15 15.68
N SER A 412 2.27 -100.52 15.46
CA SER A 412 3.55 -101.06 15.92
C SER A 412 3.63 -101.16 17.45
N ALA A 413 3.12 -100.16 18.17
CA ALA A 413 3.07 -100.17 19.63
C ALA A 413 2.09 -101.21 20.18
N GLU A 414 0.99 -101.48 19.49
CA GLU A 414 0.04 -102.57 19.82
C GLU A 414 0.68 -103.94 19.65
N LEU A 415 1.38 -104.19 18.52
CA LEU A 415 2.10 -105.45 18.29
C LEU A 415 3.18 -105.72 19.34
N LEU A 416 3.92 -104.69 19.75
CA LEU A 416 4.91 -104.80 20.83
C LEU A 416 4.26 -105.12 22.18
N ARG A 417 3.03 -104.65 22.41
CA ARG A 417 2.30 -104.87 23.66
C ARG A 417 1.70 -106.28 23.72
N GLU A 418 1.14 -106.73 22.60
CA GLU A 418 0.58 -108.08 22.43
C GLU A 418 1.64 -109.16 22.66
N HIS A 419 2.86 -108.94 22.17
CA HIS A 419 4.00 -109.86 22.32
C HIS A 419 4.98 -109.44 23.43
N SER A 420 4.51 -108.78 24.48
CA SER A 420 5.40 -108.28 25.55
C SER A 420 6.04 -109.40 26.37
N GLU A 421 5.37 -110.55 26.50
CA GLU A 421 5.87 -111.71 27.27
C GLU A 421 6.77 -112.66 26.44
N ASP A 422 6.70 -112.61 25.10
CA ASP A 422 7.42 -113.50 24.18
C ASP A 422 8.21 -112.77 23.08
N LEU A 423 8.55 -111.50 23.32
CA LEU A 423 9.09 -110.56 22.33
C LEU A 423 10.32 -111.07 21.56
N CYS A 424 11.27 -111.74 22.23
CA CYS A 424 12.46 -112.29 21.59
C CYS A 424 12.10 -113.36 20.55
N THR A 425 11.12 -114.20 20.84
CA THR A 425 10.67 -115.26 19.93
C THR A 425 9.91 -114.65 18.75
N PHE A 426 9.02 -113.69 19.02
CA PHE A 426 8.27 -112.96 18.00
C PHE A 426 9.21 -112.26 17.00
N LEU A 427 10.19 -111.48 17.47
CA LEU A 427 11.15 -110.80 16.60
C LEU A 427 12.04 -111.78 15.81
N ALA A 428 12.37 -112.95 16.38
CA ALA A 428 13.28 -113.91 15.77
C ALA A 428 12.60 -114.86 14.76
N THR A 429 11.32 -115.18 14.93
CA THR A 429 10.65 -116.26 14.17
C THR A 429 9.38 -115.83 13.44
N ASP A 430 8.62 -114.87 13.96
CA ASP A 430 7.40 -114.41 13.31
C ASP A 430 7.73 -113.48 12.10
N PRO A 431 7.13 -113.70 10.92
CA PRO A 431 7.37 -112.85 9.74
C PRO A 431 7.07 -111.36 9.97
N ARG A 432 6.07 -111.03 10.81
CA ARG A 432 5.71 -109.65 11.18
C ARG A 432 6.70 -109.08 12.19
N GLY A 433 7.11 -109.90 13.16
CA GLY A 433 8.12 -109.52 14.17
C GLY A 433 9.48 -109.19 13.56
N ARG A 434 9.92 -109.96 12.55
CA ARG A 434 11.19 -109.69 11.84
C ARG A 434 11.22 -108.37 11.08
N GLN A 435 10.09 -107.89 10.57
CA GLN A 435 9.99 -106.64 9.81
C GLN A 435 9.80 -105.40 10.69
N LEU A 436 9.35 -105.59 11.93
CA LEU A 436 8.98 -104.51 12.83
C LEU A 436 10.13 -103.52 13.13
N PRO A 437 11.38 -103.94 13.40
CA PRO A 437 12.49 -103.00 13.64
C PRO A 437 12.79 -102.11 12.43
N ALA A 438 12.83 -102.69 11.23
CA ALA A 438 13.08 -101.92 10.00
C ALA A 438 11.95 -100.94 9.68
N TYR A 439 10.70 -101.35 9.93
CA TYR A 439 9.53 -100.47 9.79
C TYR A 439 9.56 -99.31 10.80
N LEU A 440 9.92 -99.58 12.06
CA LEU A 440 10.03 -98.53 13.10
C LEU A 440 11.12 -97.51 12.78
N ILE A 441 12.27 -97.94 12.25
CA ILE A 441 13.34 -97.03 11.82
C ILE A 441 12.85 -96.14 10.66
N ALA A 442 12.28 -96.74 9.62
CA ALA A 442 11.76 -95.98 8.48
C ALA A 442 10.63 -95.01 8.88
N LEU A 443 9.79 -95.41 9.83
CA LEU A 443 8.72 -94.55 10.36
C LEU A 443 9.30 -93.39 11.19
N ALA A 444 10.33 -93.63 12.00
CA ALA A 444 11.00 -92.60 12.78
C ALA A 444 11.69 -91.56 11.88
N ASP A 445 12.38 -92.00 10.84
CA ASP A 445 13.02 -91.11 9.86
C ASP A 445 11.98 -90.24 9.15
N GLN A 446 10.89 -90.85 8.66
CA GLN A 446 9.80 -90.14 7.98
C GLN A 446 9.10 -89.13 8.91
N LEU A 447 8.84 -89.50 10.17
CA LEU A 447 8.23 -88.60 11.15
C LEU A 447 9.16 -87.43 11.51
N THR A 448 10.47 -87.66 11.56
CA THR A 448 11.47 -86.61 11.83
C THR A 448 11.54 -85.61 10.68
N GLU A 449 11.51 -86.09 9.43
CA GLU A 449 11.50 -85.22 8.25
C GLU A 449 10.23 -84.36 8.18
N GLU A 450 9.05 -84.95 8.41
CA GLU A 450 7.79 -84.20 8.45
C GLU A 450 7.74 -83.21 9.61
N GLN A 451 8.28 -83.56 10.79
CA GLN A 451 8.38 -82.63 11.91
C GLN A 451 9.21 -81.39 11.53
N GLN A 452 10.35 -81.60 10.87
CA GLN A 452 11.21 -80.49 10.45
C GLN A 452 10.51 -79.59 9.43
N ALA A 453 9.84 -80.17 8.44
CA ALA A 453 9.08 -79.43 7.44
C ALA A 453 7.92 -78.63 8.06
N LEU A 454 7.23 -79.19 9.05
CA LEU A 454 6.16 -78.50 9.78
C LEU A 454 6.70 -77.30 10.58
N LEU A 455 7.87 -77.43 11.20
CA LEU A 455 8.52 -76.33 11.93
C LEU A 455 8.94 -75.20 10.98
N ASP A 456 9.45 -75.53 9.80
CA ASP A 456 9.84 -74.53 8.79
C ASP A 456 8.60 -73.77 8.24
N GLU A 457 7.49 -74.46 8.00
CA GLU A 457 6.24 -73.84 7.55
C GLU A 457 5.62 -72.97 8.66
N GLN A 458 5.66 -73.44 9.92
CA GLN A 458 5.20 -72.69 11.09
C GLN A 458 6.01 -71.39 11.28
N ARG A 459 7.32 -71.44 11.03
CA ARG A 459 8.17 -70.24 11.05
C ARG A 459 7.75 -69.24 9.97
N THR A 460 7.51 -69.70 8.75
CA THR A 460 7.04 -68.86 7.63
C THR A 460 5.71 -68.18 7.95
N LEU A 461 4.78 -68.92 8.55
CA LEU A 461 3.49 -68.40 9.01
C LEU A 461 3.67 -67.29 10.07
N THR A 462 4.57 -67.52 11.04
CA THR A 462 4.88 -66.55 12.10
C THR A 462 5.51 -65.28 11.54
N GLU A 463 6.45 -65.39 10.61
CA GLU A 463 7.07 -64.26 9.92
C GLU A 463 6.03 -63.45 9.12
N GLY A 464 5.10 -64.13 8.42
CA GLY A 464 3.99 -63.49 7.73
C GLY A 464 3.05 -62.72 8.65
N LEU A 465 2.73 -63.27 9.82
CA LEU A 465 1.88 -62.60 10.83
C LEU A 465 2.55 -61.36 11.44
N GLU A 466 3.84 -61.43 11.74
CA GLU A 466 4.58 -60.25 12.22
C GLU A 466 4.67 -59.15 11.14
N HIS A 467 4.77 -59.52 9.86
CA HIS A 467 4.70 -58.56 8.77
C HIS A 467 3.32 -57.87 8.69
N VAL A 468 2.22 -58.62 8.77
CA VAL A 468 0.86 -58.05 8.82
C VAL A 468 0.73 -57.08 9.99
N LYS A 469 1.19 -57.49 11.18
CA LYS A 469 1.16 -56.67 12.39
C LYS A 469 1.96 -55.38 12.23
N SER A 470 3.13 -55.43 11.59
CA SER A 470 3.94 -54.26 11.28
C SER A 470 3.23 -53.30 10.32
N ILE A 471 2.63 -53.81 9.24
CA ILE A 471 1.86 -53.00 8.28
C ILE A 471 0.68 -52.31 8.98
N VAL A 472 -0.09 -53.05 9.78
CA VAL A 472 -1.24 -52.51 10.50
C VAL A 472 -0.81 -51.48 11.55
N SER A 473 0.28 -51.73 12.28
CA SER A 473 0.79 -50.79 13.28
C SER A 473 1.25 -49.47 12.64
N MET A 474 2.04 -49.56 11.55
CA MET A 474 2.46 -48.37 10.80
C MET A 474 1.27 -47.54 10.30
N GLN A 475 0.15 -48.17 9.98
CA GLN A 475 -1.00 -47.50 9.38
C GLN A 475 -1.98 -46.95 10.42
N GLN A 476 -2.16 -47.64 11.54
CA GLN A 476 -2.90 -47.11 12.69
C GLN A 476 -2.19 -45.89 13.29
N GLU A 477 -0.86 -45.85 13.25
CA GLU A 477 -0.05 -44.71 13.69
C GLU A 477 -0.17 -43.51 12.74
N HIS A 478 -0.11 -43.72 11.41
CA HIS A 478 -0.37 -42.67 10.42
C HIS A 478 -1.80 -42.08 10.53
N ALA A 479 -2.80 -42.90 10.90
CA ALA A 479 -4.19 -42.46 11.04
C ALA A 479 -4.48 -41.71 12.35
N ARG A 480 -3.74 -41.98 13.45
CA ARG A 480 -3.98 -41.36 14.76
C ARG A 480 -3.24 -40.03 15.00
N PHE A 481 -2.13 -39.78 14.30
CA PHE A 481 -1.21 -38.68 14.62
C PHE A 481 -0.76 -37.84 13.42
N ALA A 482 -1.51 -37.84 12.32
CA ALA A 482 -1.21 -36.97 11.18
C ALA A 482 -1.19 -35.48 11.58
N GLY A 483 0.00 -34.93 11.84
CA GLY A 483 0.29 -33.49 11.79
C GLY A 483 0.36 -32.72 13.12
N MET A 484 0.60 -33.34 14.27
CA MET A 484 0.91 -32.58 15.50
C MET A 484 2.43 -32.38 15.64
N VAL A 485 2.88 -31.20 15.23
CA VAL A 485 4.23 -30.71 15.50
C VAL A 485 4.27 -30.21 16.94
N GLU A 486 5.21 -30.71 17.75
CA GLU A 486 5.36 -30.31 19.16
C GLU A 486 6.79 -29.85 19.46
N LEU A 487 6.92 -28.95 20.44
CA LEU A 487 8.23 -28.48 20.90
C LEU A 487 8.89 -29.57 21.75
N MET A 488 10.02 -30.10 21.28
CA MET A 488 10.63 -31.26 21.92
C MET A 488 12.16 -31.26 21.98
N SER A 489 12.70 -31.98 22.96
CA SER A 489 14.12 -32.28 23.08
C SER A 489 14.46 -33.54 22.30
N VAL A 490 15.23 -33.36 21.21
CA VAL A 490 15.61 -34.47 20.32
C VAL A 490 16.52 -35.47 21.02
N THR A 491 17.45 -35.00 21.85
CA THR A 491 18.33 -35.88 22.64
C THR A 491 17.54 -36.82 23.56
N ARG A 492 16.49 -36.32 24.23
CA ARG A 492 15.59 -37.16 25.05
C ARG A 492 14.83 -38.18 24.21
N LEU A 493 14.33 -37.81 23.04
CA LEU A 493 13.65 -38.74 22.14
C LEU A 493 14.58 -39.87 21.67
N ILE A 494 15.83 -39.56 21.35
CA ILE A 494 16.81 -40.57 20.95
C ILE A 494 17.14 -41.51 22.13
N ASP A 495 17.25 -40.97 23.35
CA ASP A 495 17.42 -41.80 24.55
C ASP A 495 16.22 -42.73 24.77
N ASP A 496 14.98 -42.28 24.53
CA ASP A 496 13.78 -43.12 24.59
C ASP A 496 13.86 -44.26 23.55
N ALA A 497 14.26 -43.95 22.31
CA ALA A 497 14.44 -44.96 21.26
C ALA A 497 15.51 -46.00 21.63
N LEU A 498 16.62 -45.55 22.22
CA LEU A 498 17.69 -46.42 22.71
C LEU A 498 17.24 -47.33 23.86
N ARG A 499 16.41 -46.83 24.78
CA ARG A 499 15.83 -47.65 25.86
C ARG A 499 14.97 -48.78 25.32
N LEU A 500 14.16 -48.51 24.29
CA LEU A 500 13.32 -49.51 23.64
C LEU A 500 14.12 -50.65 23.00
N GLN A 501 15.35 -50.38 22.53
CA GLN A 501 16.23 -51.38 21.90
C GLN A 501 17.29 -51.96 22.87
N SER A 502 17.37 -51.48 24.11
CA SER A 502 18.43 -51.81 25.07
C SER A 502 18.62 -53.33 25.28
N VAL A 503 17.53 -54.07 25.52
CA VAL A 503 17.56 -55.54 25.72
C VAL A 503 18.16 -56.25 24.51
N SER A 504 17.83 -55.78 23.30
CA SER A 504 18.33 -56.36 22.05
C SER A 504 19.82 -56.09 21.86
N PHE A 505 20.27 -54.87 22.16
CA PHE A 505 21.69 -54.50 22.05
C PHE A 505 22.56 -55.25 23.05
N SER A 506 22.14 -55.33 24.32
CA SER A 506 22.87 -56.07 25.36
C SER A 506 22.97 -57.56 25.04
N ARG A 507 21.89 -58.18 24.54
CA ARG A 507 21.90 -59.60 24.15
C ARG A 507 22.93 -59.94 23.07
N HIS A 508 23.22 -59.00 22.17
CA HIS A 508 24.12 -59.23 21.04
C HIS A 508 25.51 -58.61 21.23
N GLY A 509 25.80 -58.05 22.41
CA GLY A 509 27.08 -57.43 22.74
C GLY A 509 27.38 -56.17 21.93
N ILE A 510 26.37 -55.34 21.65
CA ILE A 510 26.54 -54.11 20.86
C ILE A 510 26.80 -52.94 21.81
N GLU A 511 27.93 -52.25 21.62
CA GLU A 511 28.29 -51.04 22.35
C GLU A 511 27.68 -49.80 21.66
N VAL A 512 27.01 -48.95 22.43
CA VAL A 512 26.35 -47.74 21.92
C VAL A 512 27.03 -46.49 22.47
N HIS A 513 27.66 -45.71 21.59
CA HIS A 513 28.27 -44.42 21.94
C HIS A 513 27.32 -43.26 21.59
N ARG A 514 27.25 -42.28 22.50
CA ARG A 514 26.40 -41.09 22.36
C ARG A 514 27.28 -39.86 22.33
N GLU A 515 27.15 -39.08 21.27
CA GLU A 515 27.89 -37.83 21.05
C GLU A 515 26.87 -36.70 20.87
N TYR A 516 26.30 -36.23 21.97
CA TYR A 516 25.29 -35.18 21.95
C TYR A 516 25.91 -33.82 22.24
N THR A 517 25.66 -32.87 21.34
CA THR A 517 25.87 -31.45 21.57
C THR A 517 24.59 -30.85 22.13
N ASP A 518 24.70 -29.79 22.92
CA ASP A 518 23.51 -29.09 23.42
C ASP A 518 22.75 -28.46 22.25
N VAL A 519 21.46 -28.75 22.16
CA VAL A 519 20.56 -28.28 21.11
C VAL A 519 19.24 -27.87 21.74
N PRO A 520 18.69 -26.71 21.35
CA PRO A 520 17.43 -26.21 21.92
C PRO A 520 16.28 -27.18 21.61
N PRO A 521 15.16 -27.09 22.35
CA PRO A 521 13.93 -27.75 21.93
C PRO A 521 13.49 -27.26 20.54
N ILE A 522 13.09 -28.18 19.67
CA ILE A 522 12.72 -27.89 18.27
C ILE A 522 11.28 -28.34 18.05
N LEU A 523 10.52 -27.55 17.28
CA LEU A 523 9.18 -27.89 16.86
C LEU A 523 9.24 -28.96 15.76
N LEU A 524 9.00 -30.23 16.12
CA LEU A 524 9.03 -31.36 15.17
C LEU A 524 7.86 -32.31 15.39
N ASP A 525 7.57 -33.12 14.37
CA ASP A 525 6.68 -34.27 14.52
C ASP A 525 7.42 -35.37 15.31
N ARG A 526 7.08 -35.49 16.60
CA ARG A 526 7.66 -36.49 17.52
C ARG A 526 7.60 -37.89 16.94
N HIS A 527 6.48 -38.24 16.33
CA HIS A 527 6.22 -39.60 15.90
C HIS A 527 7.06 -39.95 14.67
N LYS A 528 7.08 -39.08 13.66
CA LYS A 528 7.92 -39.25 12.46
C LYS A 528 9.39 -39.35 12.81
N LEU A 529 9.88 -38.48 13.70
CA LEU A 529 11.27 -38.53 14.12
C LEU A 529 11.59 -39.84 14.86
N LEU A 530 10.74 -40.25 15.83
CA LEU A 530 10.93 -41.51 16.55
C LEU A 530 10.98 -42.72 15.61
N GLN A 531 10.11 -42.75 14.60
CA GLN A 531 10.05 -43.82 13.60
C GLN A 531 11.34 -43.89 12.77
N ILE A 532 11.84 -42.74 12.29
CA ILE A 532 13.12 -42.66 11.57
C ILE A 532 14.24 -43.24 12.45
N ILE A 533 14.35 -42.77 13.71
CA ILE A 533 15.40 -43.22 14.62
C ILE A 533 15.32 -44.73 14.89
N LEU A 534 14.14 -45.27 15.19
CA LEU A 534 13.96 -46.69 15.43
C LEU A 534 14.34 -47.54 14.20
N ASN A 535 13.98 -47.09 13.00
CA ASN A 535 14.34 -47.79 11.77
C ASN A 535 15.86 -47.76 11.51
N LEU A 536 16.52 -46.61 11.71
CA LEU A 536 17.97 -46.50 11.57
C LEU A 536 18.71 -47.37 12.60
N LEU A 537 18.27 -47.36 13.86
CA LEU A 537 18.84 -48.20 14.92
C LEU A 537 18.66 -49.70 14.64
N SER A 538 17.48 -50.10 14.16
CA SER A 538 17.23 -51.48 13.74
C SER A 538 18.15 -51.88 12.58
N ASN A 539 18.32 -51.00 11.60
CA ASN A 539 19.20 -51.27 10.46
C ASN A 539 20.67 -51.38 10.85
N ALA A 540 21.17 -50.48 11.69
CA ALA A 540 22.51 -50.53 12.26
C ALA A 540 22.74 -51.81 13.06
N ARG A 541 21.79 -52.21 13.91
CA ARG A 541 21.84 -53.46 14.68
C ARG A 541 22.01 -54.68 13.78
N HIS A 542 21.20 -54.79 12.74
CA HIS A 542 21.30 -55.90 11.80
C HIS A 542 22.65 -55.89 11.08
N ALA A 543 23.12 -54.73 10.63
CA ALA A 543 24.40 -54.59 9.95
C ALA A 543 25.59 -55.03 10.82
N VAL A 544 25.60 -54.69 12.12
CA VAL A 544 26.68 -55.12 13.02
C VAL A 544 26.61 -56.61 13.38
N ILE A 545 25.39 -57.17 13.53
CA ILE A 545 25.21 -58.59 13.81
C ILE A 545 25.68 -59.42 12.60
N ASP A 546 25.20 -59.09 11.41
CA ASP A 546 25.47 -59.85 10.19
C ASP A 546 26.94 -59.73 9.75
N SER A 547 27.65 -58.69 10.21
CA SER A 547 29.09 -58.55 9.94
C SER A 547 29.97 -59.57 10.66
N GLY A 548 29.44 -60.24 11.70
CA GLY A 548 30.17 -61.24 12.48
C GLY A 548 31.35 -60.70 13.30
N ARG A 549 31.60 -59.38 13.34
CA ARG A 549 32.74 -58.80 14.05
C ARG A 549 32.55 -58.83 15.57
N PRO A 550 33.65 -58.92 16.34
CA PRO A 550 33.59 -58.95 17.81
C PRO A 550 33.35 -57.56 18.44
N ASP A 551 33.79 -56.49 17.79
CA ASP A 551 33.76 -55.10 18.26
C ASP A 551 32.51 -54.34 17.80
N LYS A 552 31.31 -54.90 17.99
CA LYS A 552 30.07 -54.32 17.47
C LYS A 552 29.77 -52.95 18.10
N ARG A 553 29.74 -51.91 17.28
CA ARG A 553 29.58 -50.52 17.72
C ARG A 553 28.54 -49.77 16.91
N ILE A 554 27.71 -49.00 17.61
CA ILE A 554 26.82 -48.00 17.03
C ILE A 554 27.10 -46.65 17.70
N THR A 555 27.32 -45.61 16.91
CA THR A 555 27.57 -44.25 17.39
C THR A 555 26.43 -43.34 16.94
N ILE A 556 25.86 -42.58 17.87
CA ILE A 556 24.80 -41.62 17.57
C ILE A 556 25.28 -40.23 17.90
N ARG A 557 25.33 -39.38 16.89
CA ARG A 557 25.75 -37.98 17.01
C ARG A 557 24.57 -37.05 16.81
N VAL A 558 24.44 -36.05 17.68
CA VAL A 558 23.46 -34.98 17.55
C VAL A 558 24.20 -33.66 17.65
N ALA A 559 24.11 -32.84 16.61
CA ALA A 559 24.80 -31.56 16.55
C ALA A 559 24.03 -30.53 15.71
N PRO A 560 24.17 -29.24 15.99
CA PRO A 560 23.74 -28.20 15.06
C PRO A 560 24.56 -28.27 13.76
N ALA A 561 23.92 -27.92 12.65
CA ALA A 561 24.47 -27.86 11.29
C ALA A 561 24.28 -26.45 10.70
N PRO A 562 24.99 -26.11 9.62
CA PRO A 562 24.80 -24.84 8.93
C PRO A 562 23.34 -24.60 8.51
N GLU A 563 22.97 -23.33 8.30
CA GLU A 563 21.63 -22.91 7.87
C GLU A 563 20.51 -23.21 8.88
N ASP A 564 20.81 -23.13 10.19
CA ASP A 564 19.83 -23.34 11.27
C ASP A 564 19.16 -24.72 11.18
N ARG A 565 19.99 -25.75 10.99
CA ARG A 565 19.57 -27.14 10.89
C ARG A 565 20.10 -27.97 12.05
N LEU A 566 19.36 -28.99 12.41
CA LEU A 566 19.78 -30.06 13.29
C LEU A 566 20.29 -31.23 12.45
N ARG A 567 21.44 -31.77 12.82
CA ARG A 567 21.98 -33.00 12.23
C ARG A 567 21.99 -34.13 13.26
N ILE A 568 21.39 -35.25 12.86
CA ILE A 568 21.39 -36.50 13.63
C ILE A 568 22.08 -37.56 12.79
N GLN A 569 23.16 -38.15 13.28
CA GLN A 569 23.90 -39.21 12.58
C GLN A 569 23.81 -40.50 13.37
N VAL A 570 23.49 -41.60 12.67
CA VAL A 570 23.56 -42.97 13.20
C VAL A 570 24.61 -43.70 12.39
N SER A 571 25.74 -43.99 13.02
CA SER A 571 26.90 -44.64 12.40
C SER A 571 27.09 -46.03 12.99
N ASP A 572 27.17 -47.04 12.14
CA ASP A 572 27.52 -48.40 12.52
C ASP A 572 28.88 -48.79 11.96
N ASN A 573 29.57 -49.69 12.66
CA ASN A 573 30.75 -50.35 12.10
C ASN A 573 30.40 -51.71 11.49
N GLY A 574 29.23 -51.90 10.87
CA GLY A 574 28.75 -53.20 10.39
C GLY A 574 29.28 -53.62 9.02
N LEU A 575 28.42 -54.32 8.26
CA LEU A 575 28.73 -54.84 6.92
C LEU A 575 29.08 -53.76 5.89
N GLY A 576 28.72 -52.50 6.11
CA GLY A 576 28.85 -51.45 5.10
C GLY A 576 27.96 -51.65 3.88
N ILE A 577 28.03 -50.70 2.94
CA ILE A 577 27.14 -50.65 1.77
C ILE A 577 27.99 -50.52 0.50
N PRO A 578 27.83 -51.41 -0.50
CA PRO A 578 28.47 -51.28 -1.80
C PRO A 578 28.10 -49.97 -2.50
N ALA A 579 29.06 -49.32 -3.17
CA ALA A 579 28.84 -48.03 -3.83
C ALA A 579 27.70 -48.06 -4.87
N GLU A 580 27.52 -49.19 -5.56
CA GLU A 580 26.43 -49.43 -6.51
C GLU A 580 25.03 -49.39 -5.89
N ASN A 581 24.92 -49.68 -4.59
CA ASN A 581 23.65 -49.73 -3.88
C ASN A 581 23.25 -48.39 -3.24
N LEU A 582 24.21 -47.46 -3.05
CA LEU A 582 23.94 -46.15 -2.44
C LEU A 582 22.88 -45.35 -3.20
N GLY A 583 22.94 -45.36 -4.54
CA GLY A 583 21.97 -44.63 -5.39
C GLY A 583 20.54 -45.19 -5.35
N ARG A 584 20.35 -46.44 -4.88
CA ARG A 584 19.06 -47.13 -4.82
C ARG A 584 18.53 -47.31 -3.41
N LEU A 585 19.31 -46.93 -2.40
CA LEU A 585 19.04 -47.27 -1.00
C LEU A 585 17.70 -46.77 -0.46
N PHE A 586 17.24 -45.61 -0.96
CA PHE A 586 15.98 -44.98 -0.59
C PHE A 586 14.84 -45.26 -1.59
N SER A 587 15.10 -46.08 -2.61
CA SER A 587 14.06 -46.49 -3.55
C SER A 587 13.09 -47.48 -2.90
N GLN A 588 11.81 -47.36 -3.26
CA GLN A 588 10.74 -48.17 -2.67
C GLN A 588 10.98 -49.66 -2.93
N GLY A 589 10.98 -50.47 -1.86
CA GLY A 589 11.11 -51.93 -1.93
C GLY A 589 12.54 -52.45 -2.15
N PHE A 590 13.55 -51.56 -2.14
CA PHE A 590 14.94 -51.97 -2.28
C PHE A 590 15.53 -52.52 -0.97
N THR A 591 16.12 -53.71 -1.04
CA THR A 591 16.71 -54.41 0.12
C THR A 591 17.79 -55.37 -0.34
N THR A 592 18.89 -55.45 0.39
CA THR A 592 19.98 -56.44 0.18
C THR A 592 19.87 -57.62 1.15
N ARG A 593 18.87 -57.61 2.06
CA ARG A 593 18.65 -58.65 3.06
C ARG A 593 17.73 -59.74 2.53
N LYS A 594 18.08 -61.01 2.76
CA LYS A 594 17.27 -62.19 2.38
C LYS A 594 15.82 -62.14 2.89
N ASN A 595 15.58 -61.56 4.07
CA ASN A 595 14.25 -61.44 4.68
C ASN A 595 13.81 -59.97 4.90
N GLY A 596 14.46 -59.00 4.26
CA GLY A 596 14.12 -57.58 4.40
C GLY A 596 13.10 -57.14 3.37
N HIS A 597 12.16 -56.26 3.73
CA HIS A 597 11.11 -55.79 2.81
C HIS A 597 11.46 -54.51 2.03
N GLY A 598 12.53 -53.79 2.42
CA GLY A 598 12.99 -52.60 1.68
C GLY A 598 12.11 -51.35 1.77
N PHE A 599 11.08 -51.34 2.62
CA PHE A 599 10.21 -50.17 2.82
C PHE A 599 10.72 -49.20 3.89
N GLY A 600 11.43 -49.70 4.92
CA GLY A 600 11.77 -48.89 6.09
C GLY A 600 12.56 -47.61 5.77
N LEU A 601 13.62 -47.71 4.96
CA LEU A 601 14.44 -46.56 4.56
C LEU A 601 13.71 -45.59 3.63
N HIS A 602 12.88 -46.11 2.72
CA HIS A 602 12.05 -45.29 1.84
C HIS A 602 11.06 -44.43 2.65
N ILE A 603 10.35 -45.04 3.61
CA ILE A 603 9.43 -44.31 4.49
C ILE A 603 10.19 -43.32 5.37
N SER A 604 11.36 -43.69 5.90
CA SER A 604 12.16 -42.76 6.71
C SER A 604 12.61 -41.53 5.91
N ALA A 605 12.97 -41.70 4.64
CA ALA A 605 13.34 -40.59 3.77
C ALA A 605 12.15 -39.69 3.46
N LEU A 606 10.97 -40.27 3.18
CA LEU A 606 9.74 -39.50 2.97
C LEU A 606 9.35 -38.71 4.22
N SER A 607 9.38 -39.33 5.40
CA SER A 607 9.08 -38.66 6.66
C SER A 607 10.06 -37.51 6.96
N ALA A 608 11.34 -37.65 6.60
CA ALA A 608 12.31 -36.56 6.72
C ALA A 608 11.98 -35.39 5.76
N ILE A 609 11.61 -35.69 4.51
CA ILE A 609 11.19 -34.67 3.52
C ILE A 609 9.92 -33.93 3.98
N GLU A 610 8.95 -34.66 4.53
CA GLU A 610 7.71 -34.08 5.06
C GLU A 610 7.96 -33.15 6.26
N MET A 611 9.05 -33.35 7.01
CA MET A 611 9.53 -32.45 8.05
C MET A 611 10.47 -31.35 7.51
N ALA A 612 10.42 -31.09 6.20
CA ALA A 612 11.30 -30.14 5.47
C ALA A 612 12.80 -30.42 5.63
N GLY A 613 13.15 -31.69 5.87
CA GLY A 613 14.51 -32.17 6.06
C GLY A 613 14.98 -33.13 4.96
N SER A 614 16.03 -33.87 5.27
CA SER A 614 16.62 -34.88 4.39
C SER A 614 17.16 -36.07 5.18
N LEU A 615 17.24 -37.22 4.52
CA LEU A 615 17.92 -38.42 5.00
C LEU A 615 18.93 -38.86 3.94
N THR A 616 20.20 -38.89 4.30
CA THR A 616 21.31 -39.30 3.43
C THR A 616 22.09 -40.45 4.05
N CYS A 617 22.91 -41.12 3.24
CA CYS A 617 23.73 -42.24 3.68
C CYS A 617 25.11 -42.17 3.05
N GLU A 618 26.14 -42.43 3.84
CA GLU A 618 27.54 -42.52 3.44
C GLU A 618 28.12 -43.85 3.94
N SER A 619 28.91 -44.51 3.09
CA SER A 619 29.64 -45.74 3.44
C SER A 619 30.91 -45.82 2.60
N GLU A 620 32.04 -46.19 3.23
CA GLU A 620 33.33 -46.39 2.55
C GLU A 620 33.41 -47.75 1.84
N GLY A 621 32.31 -48.49 1.75
CA GLY A 621 32.20 -49.80 1.12
C GLY A 621 32.02 -50.95 2.12
N GLU A 622 32.06 -52.17 1.59
CA GLU A 622 31.85 -53.37 2.40
C GLU A 622 32.88 -53.52 3.53
N GLY A 623 32.43 -53.95 4.69
CA GLY A 623 33.21 -54.11 5.92
C GLY A 623 33.56 -52.79 6.64
N ARG A 624 33.21 -51.63 6.08
CA ARG A 624 33.54 -50.31 6.67
C ARG A 624 32.39 -49.65 7.42
N GLY A 625 31.24 -50.31 7.52
CA GLY A 625 30.05 -49.75 8.17
C GLY A 625 29.36 -48.67 7.34
N ALA A 626 28.31 -48.08 7.89
CA ALA A 626 27.53 -47.04 7.22
C ALA A 626 27.13 -45.94 8.20
N THR A 627 26.98 -44.72 7.67
CA THR A 627 26.51 -43.56 8.43
C THR A 627 25.27 -43.01 7.75
N PHE A 628 24.16 -43.01 8.48
CA PHE A 628 22.91 -42.38 8.06
C PHE A 628 22.80 -41.01 8.72
N THR A 629 22.55 -39.99 7.93
CA THR A 629 22.44 -38.59 8.40
C THR A 629 21.05 -38.06 8.13
N VAL A 630 20.35 -37.66 9.18
CA VAL A 630 19.07 -36.95 9.12
C VAL A 630 19.35 -35.47 9.38
N GLU A 631 18.95 -34.58 8.47
CA GLU A 631 19.02 -33.14 8.66
C GLU A 631 17.61 -32.53 8.70
N LEU A 632 17.30 -31.78 9.75
CA LEU A 632 15.98 -31.17 9.98
C LEU A 632 16.13 -29.67 10.28
N PRO A 633 15.16 -28.81 9.92
CA PRO A 633 15.21 -27.39 10.28
C PRO A 633 15.05 -27.18 11.80
N MET A 634 15.85 -26.29 12.38
CA MET A 634 15.71 -25.84 13.77
C MET A 634 14.68 -24.70 13.86
N GLN A 635 13.39 -25.02 13.73
CA GLN A 635 12.35 -24.05 14.07
C GLN A 635 12.24 -23.96 15.60
N SER A 636 12.95 -22.98 16.19
CA SER A 636 12.74 -22.58 17.58
C SER A 636 11.58 -21.58 17.64
N GLU A 637 10.69 -21.71 18.62
CA GLU A 637 9.66 -20.69 18.89
C GLU A 637 10.34 -19.35 19.22
N ASP A 638 10.44 -18.43 18.26
CA ASP A 638 10.57 -17.00 18.56
C ASP A 638 9.17 -16.38 18.54
N PRO A 639 8.62 -15.92 19.69
CA PRO A 639 7.27 -15.39 19.80
C PRO A 639 7.13 -13.96 19.26
N ARG A 640 7.60 -13.71 18.02
CA ARG A 640 7.41 -12.44 17.31
C ARG A 640 7.30 -12.64 15.80
N LEU A 641 6.20 -13.20 15.32
CA LEU A 641 5.65 -12.93 13.99
C LEU A 641 4.12 -12.99 14.03
#